data_AF-A0A8H6AF54-F1
#
_entry.id   AF-A0A8H6AF54-F1
#
_cell.length_a   1.000
_cell.length_b   1.000
_cell.length_c   1.000
_cell.angle_alpha   90.00
_cell.angle_beta   90.00
_cell.angle_gamma   90.00
#
_symmetry.space_group_name_H-M   'P 1'
#
loop_
_entity.id
_entity.type
_entity.pdbx_description
1 polymer ?
#
loop_
_entity_poly.entity_id
_entity_poly.type
_entity_poly.pdbx_seq_one_letter_code
_entity_poly.pdbx_strand_id
1 'polypeptide(L)'
;MSLREENLASATAAEKMFFDGFSILFLSVAGVSFLERILSEISRSSAELITAAAFARHPLISTRVEFNQHISSLLIPTQPLLTPGNMADALKAEGNKAFSAKDYPTAIDKFTQAIAIEPQNHILYSNRSAVYSAQAEYEKALEDANKATEIKPDWSKGWQRKGAAYRGLGDLLAAHDAYEEALKIEPGNDQAKSGFNAVKRAIDAEAQADGVTGDPLGGLGGIFNDPQLFQKLASNPKTSALLADAEFMSKLQRIKENPNSVGEEIKDPRFLQVMSVLLGIDMSFGAPPDAAASSGATEPQEDVPMPDVRPAASEQKREPEPQPEPEPEDEEAIAKKKAQEAGDAEKKIGNDFYKKRQFDEAVQHYEKAWELNKDITYLNNIGAAKFEKGDLHGAIEICQKAIEEGREVRADFKTMAKAYTRIGTAYEKLGDLTQAIEYYNKSLTEHRTPDALTKLRNAEKTKIKAEKESYIDPAEAEKARELGQKKFQEADWPGAVDAFTEMTKRAPQDPRGFSNRAAALIKLMAFPQAVQDCDEAISRDPKFIRAYMRKVQALVAMKEYNKALDACTEAQENDDGTHAREIDQQQQKCLDAQFSSRAGETEQQTMERIQNDPDIMAILQDPVMQSILQQAKSDPAALQEHMQNAQVRLKIQKLMAAGVIRLGR
;
A
#
# COMPACT_ATOMS: atom_id res chain seq x y z
N MET A 1 -51.84 -49.16 -49.02
CA MET A 1 -50.45 -48.81 -48.67
C MET A 1 -50.25 -47.35 -49.09
N SER A 2 -50.69 -46.28 -48.43
CA SER A 2 -50.90 -45.91 -47.01
C SER A 2 -49.71 -46.16 -46.09
N LEU A 3 -49.25 -45.06 -45.47
CA LEU A 3 -48.26 -44.88 -44.39
C LEU A 3 -46.78 -44.69 -44.79
N ARG A 4 -46.43 -43.45 -45.22
CA ARG A 4 -45.11 -42.86 -44.98
C ARG A 4 -45.09 -41.32 -45.09
N GLU A 5 -46.00 -40.64 -44.39
CA GLU A 5 -45.95 -39.19 -44.15
C GLU A 5 -46.47 -38.89 -42.74
N GLU A 6 -45.58 -38.95 -41.75
CA GLU A 6 -45.73 -38.35 -40.40
C GLU A 6 -44.45 -38.71 -39.61
N ASN A 7 -43.45 -37.81 -39.60
CA ASN A 7 -42.41 -37.64 -38.54
C ASN A 7 -41.22 -36.74 -38.96
N LEU A 8 -41.44 -35.68 -39.75
CA LEU A 8 -40.39 -34.69 -40.06
C LEU A 8 -40.79 -33.24 -39.70
N ALA A 9 -41.66 -33.06 -38.71
CA ALA A 9 -42.25 -31.76 -38.36
C ALA A 9 -42.06 -31.29 -36.89
N SER A 10 -41.07 -31.81 -36.14
CA SER A 10 -40.84 -31.34 -34.75
C SER A 10 -39.41 -30.87 -34.40
N ALA A 11 -38.50 -30.73 -35.37
CA ALA A 11 -37.12 -30.32 -35.09
C ALA A 11 -36.75 -28.88 -35.52
N THR A 12 -37.67 -28.12 -36.12
CA THR A 12 -37.36 -26.79 -36.70
C THR A 12 -38.12 -25.64 -36.02
N ALA A 13 -38.34 -25.75 -34.70
CA ALA A 13 -38.92 -24.67 -33.88
C ALA A 13 -37.99 -24.17 -32.76
N ALA A 14 -36.82 -24.79 -32.53
CA ALA A 14 -35.89 -24.39 -31.47
C ALA A 14 -34.78 -23.42 -31.92
N GLU A 15 -34.54 -23.25 -33.23
CA GLU A 15 -33.43 -22.42 -33.74
C GLU A 15 -33.82 -20.99 -34.14
N LYS A 16 -35.08 -20.56 -33.96
CA LYS A 16 -35.58 -19.25 -34.44
C LYS A 16 -36.03 -18.26 -33.38
N MET A 17 -35.63 -18.43 -32.12
CA MET A 17 -35.92 -17.47 -31.03
C MET A 17 -34.67 -16.93 -30.29
N PHE A 18 -33.49 -17.02 -30.89
CA PHE A 18 -32.23 -16.53 -30.29
C PHE A 18 -31.52 -15.45 -31.12
N PHE A 19 -32.27 -14.70 -31.92
CA PHE A 19 -31.78 -13.50 -32.62
C PHE A 19 -32.78 -12.38 -32.40
N ASP A 20 -32.63 -11.68 -31.28
CA ASP A 20 -32.77 -10.21 -31.22
C ASP A 20 -32.33 -9.70 -29.85
N GLY A 21 -31.29 -8.87 -29.86
CA GLY A 21 -30.84 -8.08 -28.71
C GLY A 21 -29.62 -8.64 -28.00
N PHE A 22 -28.41 -8.34 -28.50
CA PHE A 22 -27.38 -7.65 -27.74
C PHE A 22 -26.18 -7.35 -28.65
N SER A 23 -26.06 -6.09 -29.06
CA SER A 23 -24.80 -5.52 -29.49
C SER A 23 -24.05 -4.96 -28.27
N ILE A 24 -22.72 -5.05 -28.33
CA ILE A 24 -21.70 -4.26 -27.61
C ILE A 24 -21.23 -4.83 -26.26
N LEU A 25 -20.19 -5.68 -26.30
CA LEU A 25 -18.89 -5.36 -25.68
C LEU A 25 -17.76 -6.19 -26.34
N PHE A 26 -16.80 -5.49 -26.94
CA PHE A 26 -15.58 -6.01 -27.54
C PHE A 26 -14.65 -6.61 -26.47
N LEU A 27 -14.31 -7.91 -26.56
CA LEU A 27 -13.18 -8.50 -25.84
C LEU A 27 -12.53 -9.61 -26.69
N SER A 28 -11.33 -9.30 -27.19
CA SER A 28 -10.22 -10.19 -27.57
C SER A 28 -10.50 -11.54 -28.25
N VAL A 29 -10.20 -11.59 -29.56
CA VAL A 29 -10.16 -12.78 -30.43
C VAL A 29 -9.15 -13.86 -29.96
N ALA A 30 -8.29 -13.60 -28.98
CA ALA A 30 -7.26 -14.56 -28.52
C ALA A 30 -7.78 -15.65 -27.57
N GLY A 31 -8.89 -15.42 -26.86
CA GLY A 31 -9.43 -16.37 -25.87
C GLY A 31 -10.19 -17.57 -26.47
N VAL A 32 -10.86 -17.35 -27.60
CA VAL A 32 -11.69 -18.39 -28.26
C VAL A 32 -10.82 -19.47 -28.90
N SER A 33 -9.69 -19.07 -29.49
CA SER A 33 -8.73 -20.00 -30.10
C SER A 33 -8.04 -20.95 -29.11
N PHE A 34 -7.99 -20.60 -27.82
CA PHE A 34 -7.36 -21.43 -26.78
C PHE A 34 -8.32 -22.51 -26.26
N LEU A 35 -9.60 -22.15 -26.07
CA LEU A 35 -10.65 -23.09 -25.69
C LEU A 35 -10.95 -24.13 -26.79
N GLU A 36 -10.93 -23.72 -28.07
CA GLU A 36 -11.07 -24.66 -29.19
C GLU A 36 -9.91 -25.66 -29.28
N ARG A 37 -8.68 -25.23 -28.94
CA ARG A 37 -7.51 -26.12 -28.88
C ARG A 37 -7.62 -27.17 -27.77
N ILE A 38 -8.05 -26.76 -26.59
CA ILE A 38 -8.26 -27.65 -25.44
C ILE A 38 -9.35 -28.68 -25.73
N LEU A 39 -10.48 -28.24 -26.32
CA LEU A 39 -11.57 -29.14 -26.70
C LEU A 39 -11.16 -30.13 -27.81
N SER A 40 -10.34 -29.68 -28.76
CA SER A 40 -9.73 -30.52 -29.79
C SER A 40 -8.81 -31.60 -29.20
N GLU A 41 -7.96 -31.25 -28.24
CA GLU A 41 -7.03 -32.21 -27.61
C GLU A 41 -7.74 -33.22 -26.70
N ILE A 42 -8.78 -32.80 -25.97
CA ILE A 42 -9.62 -33.70 -25.16
C ILE A 42 -10.38 -34.69 -26.08
N SER A 43 -10.90 -34.20 -27.22
CA SER A 43 -11.56 -35.04 -28.23
C SER A 43 -10.60 -36.06 -28.87
N ARG A 44 -9.36 -35.66 -29.12
CA ARG A 44 -8.34 -36.53 -29.72
C ARG A 44 -7.87 -37.63 -28.77
N SER A 45 -7.66 -37.28 -27.50
CA SER A 45 -7.24 -38.24 -26.45
C SER A 45 -8.34 -39.27 -26.14
N SER A 46 -9.61 -38.85 -26.15
CA SER A 46 -10.74 -39.76 -25.96
C SER A 46 -10.97 -40.67 -27.18
N ALA A 47 -10.73 -40.20 -28.40
CA ALA A 47 -10.79 -41.03 -29.61
C ALA A 47 -9.68 -42.11 -29.65
N GLU A 48 -8.47 -41.80 -29.19
CA GLU A 48 -7.36 -42.77 -29.11
C GLU A 48 -7.60 -43.86 -28.06
N LEU A 49 -8.18 -43.51 -26.91
CA LEU A 49 -8.58 -44.46 -25.87
C LEU A 49 -9.72 -45.40 -26.31
N ILE A 50 -10.69 -44.88 -27.06
CA ILE A 50 -11.81 -45.67 -27.60
C ILE A 50 -11.32 -46.62 -28.70
N THR A 51 -10.36 -46.19 -29.52
CA THR A 51 -9.77 -47.02 -30.59
C THR A 51 -8.90 -48.15 -30.01
N ALA A 52 -8.17 -47.90 -28.92
CA ALA A 52 -7.40 -48.92 -28.20
C ALA A 52 -8.30 -49.98 -27.52
N ALA A 53 -9.47 -49.56 -27.00
CA ALA A 53 -10.44 -50.48 -26.40
C ALA A 53 -11.16 -51.37 -27.43
N ALA A 54 -11.30 -50.90 -28.68
CA ALA A 54 -11.95 -51.66 -29.76
C ALA A 54 -11.08 -52.81 -30.31
N PHE A 55 -9.75 -52.69 -30.26
CA PHE A 55 -8.82 -53.75 -30.72
C PHE A 55 -8.68 -54.93 -29.75
N ALA A 56 -9.16 -54.82 -28.52
CA ALA A 56 -9.05 -55.85 -27.48
C ALA A 56 -10.11 -56.99 -27.58
N ARG A 57 -10.98 -56.99 -28.60
CA ARG A 57 -12.10 -57.95 -28.74
C ARG A 57 -12.05 -58.85 -29.99
N HIS A 58 -10.87 -59.17 -30.51
CA HIS A 58 -10.74 -60.17 -31.58
C HIS A 58 -10.04 -61.43 -31.07
N PRO A 59 -10.66 -62.63 -31.15
CA PRO A 59 -9.96 -63.87 -30.91
C PRO A 59 -9.07 -64.16 -32.14
N LEU A 60 -7.90 -64.74 -31.90
CA LEU A 60 -6.79 -64.98 -32.84
C LEU A 60 -5.80 -63.81 -32.93
N ILE A 61 -4.77 -63.82 -32.08
CA ILE A 61 -3.35 -63.78 -32.50
C ILE A 61 -2.52 -64.23 -31.29
N SER A 62 -1.84 -65.35 -31.51
CA SER A 62 -0.84 -65.94 -30.63
C SER A 62 0.51 -65.28 -30.92
N THR A 63 1.04 -64.50 -29.97
CA THR A 63 2.46 -64.50 -29.51
C THR A 63 2.70 -63.31 -28.57
N ARG A 64 2.93 -63.61 -27.29
CA ARG A 64 3.04 -62.66 -26.17
C ARG A 64 4.41 -61.96 -26.05
N VAL A 65 5.23 -61.99 -27.10
CA VAL A 65 6.65 -61.55 -27.02
C VAL A 65 6.89 -60.24 -27.79
N GLU A 66 6.22 -60.01 -28.92
CA GLU A 66 6.37 -58.77 -29.70
C GLU A 66 5.57 -57.59 -29.11
N PHE A 67 4.52 -57.87 -28.35
CA PHE A 67 3.68 -56.83 -27.72
C PHE A 67 4.41 -56.07 -26.59
N ASN A 68 5.33 -56.73 -25.88
CA ASN A 68 6.07 -56.11 -24.77
C ASN A 68 7.26 -55.25 -25.21
N GLN A 69 7.82 -55.47 -26.40
CA GLN A 69 8.88 -54.61 -26.94
C GLN A 69 8.31 -53.34 -27.61
N HIS A 70 7.08 -53.37 -28.11
CA HIS A 70 6.48 -52.21 -28.76
C HIS A 70 5.84 -51.19 -27.79
N ILE A 71 5.39 -51.62 -26.61
CA ILE A 71 4.85 -50.69 -25.59
C ILE A 71 5.95 -49.92 -24.85
N SER A 72 7.16 -50.49 -24.75
CA SER A 72 8.27 -49.80 -24.09
C SER A 72 8.86 -48.62 -24.88
N SER A 73 8.58 -48.52 -26.20
CA SER A 73 9.01 -47.40 -27.04
C SER A 73 7.93 -46.32 -27.25
N LEU A 74 6.72 -46.53 -26.71
CA LEU A 74 5.57 -45.60 -26.79
C LEU A 74 5.24 -44.94 -25.44
N LEU A 75 6.04 -45.19 -24.40
CA LEU A 75 6.06 -44.39 -23.18
C LEU A 75 6.68 -43.02 -23.48
N ILE A 76 5.87 -42.14 -24.06
CA ILE A 76 6.07 -40.70 -23.90
C ILE A 76 6.05 -40.46 -22.38
N PRO A 77 7.09 -39.85 -21.78
CA PRO A 77 7.03 -39.51 -20.37
C PRO A 77 5.82 -38.59 -20.18
N THR A 78 4.80 -39.07 -19.48
CA THR A 78 3.64 -38.27 -19.12
C THR A 78 4.15 -37.09 -18.31
N GLN A 79 4.23 -35.92 -18.93
CA GLN A 79 4.35 -34.69 -18.17
C GLN A 79 3.14 -34.63 -17.23
N PRO A 80 3.33 -34.27 -15.95
CA PRO A 80 2.22 -34.23 -15.01
C PRO A 80 1.15 -33.28 -15.56
N LEU A 81 -0.12 -33.70 -15.58
CA LEU A 81 -1.23 -32.81 -15.90
C LEU A 81 -1.18 -31.63 -14.90
N LEU A 82 -0.81 -30.45 -15.37
CA LEU A 82 -0.79 -29.24 -14.54
C LEU A 82 -2.24 -28.87 -14.20
N THR A 83 -2.60 -28.94 -12.92
CA THR A 83 -3.82 -28.31 -12.41
C THR A 83 -3.70 -26.79 -12.55
N PRO A 84 -4.81 -26.02 -12.58
CA PRO A 84 -4.75 -24.57 -12.70
C PRO A 84 -3.82 -23.90 -11.66
N GLY A 85 -3.83 -24.34 -10.40
CA GLY A 85 -2.89 -23.85 -9.38
C GLY A 85 -1.43 -24.20 -9.67
N ASN A 86 -1.15 -25.43 -10.12
CA ASN A 86 0.21 -25.83 -10.52
C ASN A 86 0.71 -25.00 -11.72
N MET A 87 -0.19 -24.58 -12.61
CA MET A 87 0.15 -23.73 -13.76
C MET A 87 0.51 -22.31 -13.33
N ALA A 88 -0.23 -21.71 -12.39
CA ALA A 88 0.09 -20.39 -11.84
C ALA A 88 1.45 -20.39 -11.12
N ASP A 89 1.76 -21.45 -10.37
CA ASP A 89 3.04 -21.62 -9.70
C ASP A 89 4.22 -21.77 -10.68
N ALA A 90 4.02 -22.51 -11.78
CA ALA A 90 5.01 -22.63 -12.84
C ALA A 90 5.29 -21.28 -13.51
N LEU A 91 4.24 -20.53 -13.86
CA LEU A 91 4.36 -19.18 -14.45
C LEU A 91 5.03 -18.20 -13.49
N LYS A 92 4.71 -18.26 -12.19
CA LYS A 92 5.39 -17.47 -11.15
C LYS A 92 6.88 -17.80 -11.09
N ALA A 93 7.26 -19.08 -11.18
CA ALA A 93 8.66 -19.50 -11.18
C ALA A 93 9.40 -19.02 -12.42
N GLU A 94 8.77 -19.10 -13.60
CA GLU A 94 9.29 -18.53 -14.85
C GLU A 94 9.47 -17.01 -14.75
N GLY A 95 8.48 -16.30 -14.21
CA GLY A 95 8.54 -14.86 -13.98
C GLY A 95 9.68 -14.47 -13.03
N ASN A 96 9.88 -15.21 -11.93
CA ASN A 96 11.01 -15.01 -11.02
C ASN A 96 12.36 -15.25 -11.69
N LYS A 97 12.47 -16.28 -12.54
CA LYS A 97 13.69 -16.58 -13.31
C LYS A 97 13.99 -15.47 -14.31
N ALA A 98 12.99 -14.99 -15.06
CA ALA A 98 13.11 -13.88 -15.98
C ALA A 98 13.52 -12.58 -15.26
N PHE A 99 12.90 -12.28 -14.11
CA PHE A 99 13.26 -11.13 -13.28
C PHE A 99 14.71 -11.20 -12.80
N SER A 100 15.17 -12.39 -12.38
CA SER A 100 16.56 -12.61 -11.96
C SER A 100 17.55 -12.45 -13.12
N ALA A 101 17.12 -12.79 -14.35
CA ALA A 101 17.86 -12.55 -15.57
C ALA A 101 17.78 -11.09 -16.08
N LYS A 102 17.08 -10.20 -15.36
CA LYS A 102 16.76 -8.81 -15.76
C LYS A 102 15.94 -8.71 -17.06
N ASP A 103 15.30 -9.80 -17.48
CA ASP A 103 14.32 -9.79 -18.57
C ASP A 103 12.96 -9.36 -18.02
N TYR A 104 12.81 -8.05 -17.83
CA TYR A 104 11.62 -7.46 -17.23
C TYR A 104 10.35 -7.64 -18.07
N PRO A 105 10.35 -7.50 -19.42
CA PRO A 105 9.17 -7.75 -20.24
C PRO A 105 8.63 -9.18 -20.07
N THR A 106 9.50 -10.19 -20.13
CA THR A 106 9.08 -11.58 -19.93
C THR A 106 8.59 -11.82 -18.50
N ALA A 107 9.24 -11.23 -17.50
CA ALA A 107 8.79 -11.36 -16.11
C ALA A 107 7.37 -10.79 -15.91
N ILE A 108 7.08 -9.62 -16.46
CA ILE A 108 5.76 -8.98 -16.40
C ILE A 108 4.71 -9.85 -17.10
N ASP A 109 5.00 -10.34 -18.30
CA ASP A 109 4.09 -11.21 -19.05
C ASP A 109 3.73 -12.46 -18.24
N LYS A 110 4.75 -13.13 -17.67
CA LYS A 110 4.56 -14.36 -16.87
C LYS A 110 3.80 -14.11 -15.59
N PHE A 111 4.08 -13.03 -14.85
CA PHE A 111 3.27 -12.69 -13.68
C PHE A 111 1.84 -12.29 -14.06
N THR A 112 1.64 -11.62 -15.20
CA THR A 112 0.30 -11.26 -15.67
C THR A 112 -0.54 -12.49 -16.03
N GLN A 113 0.06 -13.47 -16.70
CA GLN A 113 -0.58 -14.76 -16.96
C GLN A 113 -0.89 -15.51 -15.66
N ALA A 114 0.03 -15.52 -14.69
CA ALA A 114 -0.21 -16.14 -13.39
C ALA A 114 -1.37 -15.45 -12.63
N ILE A 115 -1.45 -14.11 -12.67
CA ILE A 115 -2.53 -13.32 -12.05
C ILE A 115 -3.88 -13.62 -12.70
N ALA A 116 -3.93 -13.84 -14.01
CA ALA A 116 -5.17 -14.21 -14.70
C ALA A 116 -5.73 -15.55 -14.22
N ILE A 117 -4.86 -16.45 -13.74
CA ILE A 117 -5.25 -17.75 -13.16
C ILE A 117 -5.60 -17.60 -11.68
N GLU A 118 -4.79 -16.86 -10.92
CA GLU A 118 -4.96 -16.63 -9.48
C GLU A 118 -5.08 -15.13 -9.13
N PRO A 119 -6.23 -14.49 -9.41
CA PRO A 119 -6.39 -13.05 -9.25
C PRO A 119 -6.38 -12.57 -7.79
N GLN A 120 -6.48 -13.50 -6.83
CA GLN A 120 -6.46 -13.25 -5.38
C GLN A 120 -5.11 -13.61 -4.74
N ASN A 121 -4.07 -13.88 -5.53
CA ASN A 121 -2.74 -14.19 -5.00
C ASN A 121 -1.88 -12.91 -4.87
N HIS A 122 -1.86 -12.35 -3.66
CA HIS A 122 -1.10 -11.14 -3.30
C HIS A 122 0.42 -11.23 -3.62
N ILE A 123 1.00 -12.44 -3.66
CA ILE A 123 2.42 -12.64 -3.97
C ILE A 123 2.72 -12.27 -5.43
N LEU A 124 1.81 -12.59 -6.35
CA LEU A 124 2.00 -12.32 -7.77
C LEU A 124 2.03 -10.81 -8.05
N TYR A 125 1.10 -10.06 -7.47
CA TYR A 125 1.10 -8.59 -7.55
C TYR A 125 2.36 -8.00 -6.91
N SER A 126 2.77 -8.46 -5.73
CA SER A 126 4.01 -7.99 -5.09
C SER A 126 5.27 -8.28 -5.90
N ASN A 127 5.31 -9.41 -6.62
CA ASN A 127 6.42 -9.73 -7.51
C ASN A 127 6.41 -8.85 -8.76
N ARG A 128 5.26 -8.65 -9.40
CA ARG A 128 5.13 -7.78 -10.58
C ARG A 128 5.39 -6.29 -10.24
N SER A 129 4.94 -5.84 -9.06
CA SER A 129 5.30 -4.54 -8.48
C SER A 129 6.82 -4.36 -8.35
N ALA A 130 7.55 -5.42 -7.96
CA ALA A 130 9.00 -5.37 -7.88
C ALA A 130 9.67 -5.20 -9.26
N VAL A 131 9.10 -5.84 -10.29
CA VAL A 131 9.58 -5.69 -11.68
C VAL A 131 9.37 -4.27 -12.17
N TYR A 132 8.16 -3.71 -12.00
CA TYR A 132 7.88 -2.31 -12.36
C TYR A 132 8.78 -1.33 -11.60
N SER A 133 9.02 -1.57 -10.32
CA SER A 133 9.94 -0.74 -9.51
C SER A 133 11.38 -0.77 -10.07
N ALA A 134 11.83 -1.92 -10.57
CA ALA A 134 13.15 -2.07 -11.19
C ALA A 134 13.26 -1.37 -12.56
N GLN A 135 12.14 -1.16 -13.25
CA GLN A 135 12.04 -0.37 -14.48
C GLN A 135 11.75 1.12 -14.24
N ALA A 136 11.71 1.56 -12.98
CA ALA A 136 11.29 2.90 -12.57
C ALA A 136 9.86 3.29 -13.00
N GLU A 137 9.00 2.30 -13.29
CA GLU A 137 7.57 2.50 -13.55
C GLU A 137 6.79 2.50 -12.22
N TYR A 138 7.06 3.50 -11.40
CA TYR A 138 6.63 3.50 -9.99
C TYR A 138 5.11 3.62 -9.82
N GLU A 139 4.39 4.23 -10.76
CA GLU A 139 2.92 4.28 -10.74
C GLU A 139 2.31 2.87 -10.87
N LYS A 140 2.79 2.06 -11.82
CA LYS A 140 2.34 0.66 -11.98
C LYS A 140 2.79 -0.21 -10.81
N ALA A 141 4.00 0.04 -10.29
CA ALA A 141 4.48 -0.64 -9.10
C ALA A 141 3.58 -0.37 -7.89
N LEU A 142 3.10 0.86 -7.74
CA LEU A 142 2.20 1.26 -6.67
C LEU A 142 0.82 0.62 -6.82
N GLU A 143 0.27 0.55 -8.03
CA GLU A 143 -1.01 -0.12 -8.32
C GLU A 143 -0.98 -1.59 -7.85
N ASP A 144 0.03 -2.34 -8.28
CA ASP A 144 0.21 -3.73 -7.87
C ASP A 144 0.48 -3.88 -6.36
N ALA A 145 1.27 -2.97 -5.77
CA ALA A 145 1.52 -2.99 -4.33
C ALA A 145 0.23 -2.70 -3.53
N ASN A 146 -0.61 -1.78 -4.00
CA ASN A 146 -1.92 -1.52 -3.42
C ASN A 146 -2.81 -2.76 -3.48
N LYS A 147 -2.86 -3.43 -4.64
CA LYS A 147 -3.63 -4.67 -4.78
C LYS A 147 -3.13 -5.77 -3.84
N ALA A 148 -1.82 -5.91 -3.68
CA ALA A 148 -1.24 -6.85 -2.71
C ALA A 148 -1.67 -6.53 -1.27
N THR A 149 -1.66 -5.26 -0.86
CA THR A 149 -2.12 -4.84 0.48
C THR A 149 -3.63 -4.91 0.67
N GLU A 150 -4.42 -4.78 -0.39
CA GLU A 150 -5.89 -4.94 -0.35
C GLU A 150 -6.27 -6.41 -0.14
N ILE A 151 -5.62 -7.32 -0.87
CA ILE A 151 -5.85 -8.76 -0.77
C ILE A 151 -5.36 -9.30 0.58
N LYS A 152 -4.18 -8.85 1.03
CA LYS A 152 -3.57 -9.30 2.29
C LYS A 152 -2.99 -8.12 3.09
N PRO A 153 -3.81 -7.43 3.90
CA PRO A 153 -3.38 -6.28 4.70
C PRO A 153 -2.36 -6.61 5.80
N ASP A 154 -2.35 -7.84 6.30
CA ASP A 154 -1.47 -8.34 7.38
C ASP A 154 -0.10 -8.82 6.87
N TRP A 155 0.28 -8.50 5.63
CA TRP A 155 1.53 -8.95 5.03
C TRP A 155 2.54 -7.82 4.83
N SER A 156 3.59 -7.83 5.66
CA SER A 156 4.61 -6.77 5.70
C SER A 156 5.24 -6.49 4.32
N LYS A 157 5.52 -7.53 3.51
CA LYS A 157 6.16 -7.36 2.19
C LYS A 157 5.30 -6.55 1.21
N GLY A 158 3.96 -6.62 1.31
CA GLY A 158 3.07 -5.79 0.49
C GLY A 158 3.25 -4.30 0.79
N TRP A 159 3.24 -3.96 2.08
CA TRP A 159 3.49 -2.60 2.58
C TRP A 159 4.91 -2.12 2.26
N GLN A 160 5.90 -3.00 2.33
CA GLN A 160 7.27 -2.71 1.93
C GLN A 160 7.38 -2.37 0.42
N ARG A 161 6.68 -3.10 -0.46
CA ARG A 161 6.62 -2.77 -1.90
C ARG A 161 5.94 -1.41 -2.13
N LYS A 162 4.87 -1.15 -1.40
CA LYS A 162 4.13 0.12 -1.44
C LYS A 162 5.01 1.30 -1.02
N GLY A 163 5.77 1.16 0.07
CA GLY A 163 6.75 2.16 0.51
C GLY A 163 7.86 2.41 -0.52
N ALA A 164 8.36 1.35 -1.16
CA ALA A 164 9.37 1.48 -2.22
C ALA A 164 8.82 2.21 -3.47
N ALA A 165 7.60 1.91 -3.88
CA ALA A 165 6.94 2.57 -4.99
C ALA A 165 6.68 4.05 -4.70
N TYR A 166 6.15 4.39 -3.51
CA TYR A 166 5.97 5.79 -3.11
C TYR A 166 7.29 6.56 -3.05
N ARG A 167 8.35 5.94 -2.54
CA ARG A 167 9.68 6.55 -2.53
C ARG A 167 10.19 6.83 -3.95
N GLY A 168 9.98 5.90 -4.89
CA GLY A 168 10.31 6.10 -6.30
C GLY A 168 9.51 7.24 -6.96
N LEU A 169 8.25 7.43 -6.55
CA LEU A 169 7.40 8.54 -6.99
C LEU A 169 7.78 9.90 -6.36
N GLY A 170 8.76 9.92 -5.45
CA GLY A 170 9.13 11.10 -4.66
C GLY A 170 8.13 11.45 -3.56
N ASP A 171 7.13 10.60 -3.29
CA ASP A 171 6.21 10.81 -2.17
C ASP A 171 6.78 10.20 -0.90
N LEU A 172 7.63 10.98 -0.24
CA LEU A 172 8.35 10.53 0.94
C LEU A 172 7.42 10.27 2.14
N LEU A 173 6.35 11.05 2.32
CA LEU A 173 5.44 10.85 3.45
C LEU A 173 4.61 9.57 3.29
N ALA A 174 4.06 9.31 2.11
CA ALA A 174 3.36 8.05 1.86
C ALA A 174 4.30 6.84 1.91
N ALA A 175 5.58 7.03 1.52
CA ALA A 175 6.59 6.01 1.69
C ALA A 175 6.88 5.73 3.17
N HIS A 176 6.97 6.78 3.99
CA HIS A 176 7.18 6.68 5.44
C HIS A 176 6.06 5.87 6.08
N ASP A 177 4.81 6.24 5.83
CA ASP A 177 3.63 5.58 6.41
C ASP A 177 3.56 4.10 5.98
N ALA A 178 3.82 3.81 4.70
CA ALA A 178 3.81 2.42 4.22
C ALA A 178 4.94 1.58 4.84
N TYR A 179 6.14 2.15 5.04
CA TYR A 179 7.19 1.44 5.75
C TYR A 179 6.91 1.30 7.25
N GLU A 180 6.23 2.27 7.87
CA GLU A 180 5.79 2.19 9.26
C GLU A 180 4.79 1.04 9.45
N GLU A 181 3.79 0.92 8.58
CA GLU A 181 2.84 -0.21 8.60
C GLU A 181 3.55 -1.56 8.39
N ALA A 182 4.52 -1.62 7.46
CA ALA A 182 5.33 -2.82 7.28
C ALA A 182 6.07 -3.24 8.58
N LEU A 183 6.60 -2.26 9.32
CA LEU A 183 7.32 -2.47 10.57
C LEU A 183 6.40 -2.73 11.77
N LYS A 184 5.15 -2.22 11.77
CA LYS A 184 4.14 -2.59 12.76
C LYS A 184 3.80 -4.08 12.66
N ILE A 185 3.68 -4.59 11.43
CA ILE A 185 3.40 -6.00 11.16
C ILE A 185 4.63 -6.88 11.44
N GLU A 186 5.80 -6.48 10.95
CA GLU A 186 7.04 -7.23 11.09
C GLU A 186 8.20 -6.30 11.50
N PRO A 187 8.41 -6.06 12.82
CA PRO A 187 9.44 -5.15 13.31
C PRO A 187 10.88 -5.53 12.92
N GLY A 188 11.11 -6.82 12.61
CA GLY A 188 12.41 -7.37 12.21
C GLY A 188 12.73 -7.26 10.72
N ASN A 189 11.87 -6.63 9.91
CA ASN A 189 12.08 -6.53 8.47
C ASN A 189 13.16 -5.49 8.13
N ASP A 190 14.39 -5.94 7.90
CA ASP A 190 15.55 -5.08 7.63
C ASP A 190 15.36 -4.18 6.41
N GLN A 191 14.68 -4.67 5.37
CA GLN A 191 14.46 -3.91 4.13
C GLN A 191 13.43 -2.79 4.36
N ALA A 192 12.37 -3.04 5.13
CA ALA A 192 11.41 -2.03 5.55
C ALA A 192 12.06 -1.00 6.48
N LYS A 193 12.90 -1.44 7.43
CA LYS A 193 13.65 -0.56 8.35
C LYS A 193 14.63 0.34 7.60
N SER A 194 15.37 -0.21 6.65
CA SER A 194 16.27 0.55 5.78
C SER A 194 15.51 1.57 4.93
N GLY A 195 14.38 1.14 4.33
CA GLY A 195 13.47 2.02 3.59
C GLY A 195 12.94 3.17 4.44
N PHE A 196 12.40 2.86 5.62
CA PHE A 196 11.90 3.83 6.60
C PHE A 196 12.95 4.88 6.96
N ASN A 197 14.16 4.44 7.33
CA ASN A 197 15.26 5.34 7.70
C ASN A 197 15.78 6.17 6.52
N ALA A 198 15.76 5.62 5.30
CA ALA A 198 16.13 6.37 4.10
C ALA A 198 15.12 7.46 3.79
N VAL A 199 13.83 7.14 3.88
CA VAL A 199 12.74 8.09 3.68
C VAL A 199 12.74 9.18 4.75
N LYS A 200 12.88 8.80 6.02
CA LYS A 200 12.95 9.77 7.13
C LYS A 200 14.09 10.77 6.94
N ARG A 201 15.29 10.29 6.60
CA ARG A 201 16.43 11.18 6.28
C ARG A 201 16.15 12.11 5.09
N ALA A 202 15.44 11.62 4.08
CA ALA A 202 15.07 12.44 2.92
C ALA A 202 14.04 13.52 3.32
N ILE A 203 13.04 13.18 4.15
CA ILE A 203 12.10 14.16 4.72
C ILE A 203 12.83 15.21 5.55
N ASP A 204 13.73 14.78 6.44
CA ASP A 204 14.51 15.67 7.30
C ASP A 204 15.42 16.60 6.47
N ALA A 205 16.03 16.09 5.40
CA ALA A 205 16.85 16.87 4.48
C ALA A 205 16.02 17.87 3.65
N GLU A 206 14.82 17.49 3.21
CA GLU A 206 13.89 18.40 2.52
C GLU A 206 13.40 19.51 3.47
N ALA A 207 13.04 19.17 4.71
CA ALA A 207 12.65 20.14 5.73
C ALA A 207 13.77 21.16 6.02
N GLN A 208 15.03 20.69 6.03
CA GLN A 208 16.21 21.55 6.15
C GLN A 208 16.43 22.42 4.92
N ALA A 209 16.24 21.90 3.70
CA ALA A 209 16.38 22.64 2.45
C ALA A 209 15.28 23.71 2.25
N ASP A 210 14.09 23.47 2.78
CA ASP A 210 12.95 24.41 2.73
C ASP A 210 12.98 25.45 3.86
N GLY A 211 14.04 25.47 4.68
CA GLY A 211 14.24 26.49 5.73
C GLY A 211 13.31 26.34 6.94
N VAL A 212 12.68 25.17 7.10
CA VAL A 212 11.79 24.86 8.24
C VAL A 212 12.58 24.09 9.29
N THR A 213 13.59 24.72 9.89
CA THR A 213 14.01 24.45 11.27
C THR A 213 14.81 25.63 11.81
N GLY A 214 14.49 26.05 13.03
CA GLY A 214 15.33 26.94 13.85
C GLY A 214 16.62 26.27 14.30
N ASP A 215 17.51 25.96 13.35
CA ASP A 215 18.89 25.58 13.59
C ASP A 215 19.75 26.85 13.76
N PRO A 216 20.35 27.11 14.94
CA PRO A 216 21.22 28.26 15.16
C PRO A 216 22.48 28.30 14.29
N LEU A 217 22.83 27.20 13.60
CA LEU A 217 24.09 27.04 12.87
C LEU A 217 23.93 26.73 11.37
N GLY A 218 22.72 26.84 10.81
CA GLY A 218 22.52 26.93 9.35
C GLY A 218 23.14 25.80 8.52
N GLY A 219 22.94 24.53 8.91
CA GLY A 219 23.36 23.38 8.08
C GLY A 219 24.84 23.00 8.20
N LEU A 220 25.58 23.57 9.14
CA LEU A 220 26.98 23.23 9.41
C LEU A 220 27.21 21.82 10.00
N GLY A 221 26.16 21.11 10.43
CA GLY A 221 26.29 19.74 10.94
C GLY A 221 26.79 18.72 9.90
N GLY A 222 26.59 18.99 8.60
CA GLY A 222 26.97 18.09 7.52
C GLY A 222 28.48 17.98 7.27
N ILE A 223 29.27 18.96 7.68
CA ILE A 223 30.72 19.01 7.42
C ILE A 223 31.52 17.97 8.22
N PHE A 224 30.93 17.43 9.29
CA PHE A 224 31.55 16.41 10.15
C PHE A 224 31.18 14.97 9.74
N ASN A 225 30.36 14.79 8.70
CA ASN A 225 29.99 13.47 8.17
C ASN A 225 30.91 12.97 7.05
N ASP A 226 32.04 13.65 6.81
CA ASP A 226 33.00 13.23 5.79
C ASP A 226 33.66 11.88 6.14
N PRO A 227 33.57 10.84 5.27
CA PRO A 227 34.26 9.57 5.47
C PRO A 227 35.78 9.71 5.68
N GLN A 228 36.40 10.76 5.12
CA GLN A 228 37.82 11.07 5.22
C GLN A 228 38.14 12.13 6.30
N LEU A 229 37.17 12.51 7.15
CA LEU A 229 37.31 13.54 8.17
C LEU A 229 38.64 13.46 8.94
N PHE A 230 38.92 12.31 9.57
CA PHE A 230 40.11 12.13 10.40
C PHE A 230 41.41 12.16 9.58
N GLN A 231 41.37 11.67 8.35
CA GLN A 231 42.54 11.69 7.46
C GLN A 231 42.88 13.13 7.04
N LYS A 232 41.86 13.94 6.70
CA LYS A 232 42.04 15.36 6.36
C LYS A 232 42.59 16.15 7.54
N LEU A 233 42.03 15.93 8.73
CA LEU A 233 42.51 16.60 9.96
C LEU A 233 43.92 16.16 10.36
N ALA A 234 44.29 14.89 10.15
CA ALA A 234 45.62 14.37 10.43
C ALA A 234 46.67 14.88 9.43
N SER A 235 46.27 15.07 8.16
CA SER A 235 47.15 15.57 7.10
C SER A 235 47.40 17.07 7.16
N ASN A 236 46.60 17.83 7.92
CA ASN A 236 46.73 19.27 8.03
C ASN A 236 47.59 19.68 9.25
N PRO A 237 48.68 20.46 9.06
CA PRO A 237 49.58 20.86 10.15
C PRO A 237 48.93 21.62 11.31
N LYS A 238 47.79 22.30 11.09
CA LYS A 238 47.09 23.09 12.11
C LYS A 238 46.18 22.24 13.00
N THR A 239 45.72 21.07 12.52
CA THR A 239 44.77 20.21 13.24
C THR A 239 45.34 18.87 13.65
N SER A 240 46.47 18.44 13.08
CA SER A 240 47.09 17.14 13.36
C SER A 240 47.48 16.99 14.84
N ALA A 241 47.99 18.05 15.47
CA ALA A 241 48.34 18.06 16.89
C ALA A 241 47.11 17.93 17.81
N LEU A 242 45.93 18.39 17.36
CA LEU A 242 44.69 18.29 18.12
C LEU A 242 44.20 16.83 18.23
N LEU A 243 44.54 15.99 17.25
CA LEU A 243 44.17 14.57 17.25
C LEU A 243 44.97 13.73 18.24
N ALA A 244 46.06 14.26 18.80
CA ALA A 244 46.81 13.62 19.87
C ALA A 244 46.16 13.79 21.26
N ASP A 245 45.18 14.70 21.39
CA ASP A 245 44.44 14.95 22.62
C ASP A 245 43.24 13.98 22.71
N ALA A 246 43.26 13.11 23.72
CA ALA A 246 42.23 12.10 23.94
C ALA A 246 40.85 12.68 24.28
N GLU A 247 40.78 13.85 24.92
CA GLU A 247 39.53 14.52 25.25
C GLU A 247 38.91 15.13 23.99
N PHE A 248 39.73 15.78 23.16
CA PHE A 248 39.27 16.37 21.90
C PHE A 248 38.85 15.31 20.88
N MET A 249 39.60 14.19 20.79
CA MET A 249 39.24 13.05 19.96
C MET A 249 37.89 12.44 20.35
N SER A 250 37.61 12.34 21.65
CA SER A 250 36.32 11.85 22.15
C SER A 250 35.16 12.77 21.74
N LYS A 251 35.36 14.09 21.75
CA LYS A 251 34.38 15.09 21.29
C LYS A 251 34.12 14.99 19.78
N LEU A 252 35.18 14.88 18.98
CA LEU A 252 35.11 14.65 17.53
C LEU A 252 34.34 13.36 17.18
N GLN A 253 34.57 12.28 17.95
CA GLN A 253 33.88 11.02 17.75
C GLN A 253 32.39 11.10 18.12
N ARG A 254 32.03 11.80 19.21
CA ARG A 254 30.62 12.06 19.57
C ARG A 254 29.87 12.86 18.51
N ILE A 255 30.52 13.85 17.91
CA ILE A 255 29.94 14.65 16.81
C ILE A 255 29.69 13.79 15.57
N LYS A 256 30.62 12.87 15.25
CA LYS A 256 30.47 11.93 14.12
C LYS A 256 29.33 10.93 14.34
N GLU A 257 29.11 10.50 15.59
CA GLU A 257 28.03 9.58 15.96
C GLU A 257 26.68 10.30 16.10
N ASN A 258 26.68 11.58 16.51
CA ASN A 258 25.49 12.41 16.66
C ASN A 258 25.73 13.86 16.18
N PRO A 259 25.49 14.15 14.89
CA PRO A 259 25.70 15.49 14.30
C PRO A 259 24.86 16.61 14.94
N ASN A 260 23.80 16.27 15.68
CA ASN A 260 22.98 17.24 16.41
C ASN A 260 23.62 17.73 17.72
N SER A 261 24.71 17.09 18.18
CA SER A 261 25.45 17.50 19.38
C SER A 261 26.51 18.58 19.12
N VAL A 262 26.72 18.97 17.86
CA VAL A 262 27.73 19.96 17.44
C VAL A 262 27.57 21.28 18.20
N GLY A 263 26.34 21.73 18.46
CA GLY A 263 26.07 23.00 19.14
C GLY A 263 26.60 23.09 20.58
N GLU A 264 26.78 21.95 21.27
CA GLU A 264 27.34 21.93 22.62
C GLU A 264 28.87 21.93 22.61
N GLU A 265 29.46 21.20 21.65
CA GLU A 265 30.90 20.99 21.54
C GLU A 265 31.61 22.15 20.79
N ILE A 266 30.90 22.93 19.97
CA ILE A 266 31.43 24.11 19.25
C ILE A 266 31.91 25.25 20.16
N LYS A 267 31.58 25.18 21.45
CA LYS A 267 32.07 26.12 22.48
C LYS A 267 33.56 25.96 22.76
N ASP A 268 34.14 24.80 22.42
CA ASP A 268 35.58 24.56 22.53
C ASP A 268 36.29 25.26 21.35
N PRO A 269 37.20 26.22 21.62
CA PRO A 269 37.81 27.06 20.59
C PRO A 269 38.60 26.28 19.54
N ARG A 270 38.98 25.02 19.83
CA ARG A 270 39.66 24.12 18.90
C ARG A 270 38.77 23.68 17.72
N PHE A 271 37.45 23.68 17.88
CA PHE A 271 36.52 23.33 16.79
C PHE A 271 36.52 24.35 15.66
N LEU A 272 36.83 25.63 15.93
CA LEU A 272 36.97 26.64 14.89
C LEU A 272 38.14 26.35 13.94
N GLN A 273 39.25 25.81 14.46
CA GLN A 273 40.41 25.40 13.65
C GLN A 273 40.07 24.18 12.77
N VAL A 274 39.36 23.21 13.34
CA VAL A 274 38.85 22.03 12.61
C VAL A 274 37.89 22.46 11.51
N MET A 275 36.94 23.36 11.80
CA MET A 275 35.99 23.87 10.81
C MET A 275 36.68 24.67 9.69
N SER A 276 37.68 25.49 10.02
CA SER A 276 38.49 26.21 9.03
C SER A 276 39.16 25.25 8.05
N VAL A 277 39.75 24.16 8.54
CA VAL A 277 40.38 23.13 7.70
C VAL A 277 39.36 22.36 6.86
N LEU A 278 38.19 22.02 7.42
CA LEU A 278 37.16 21.26 6.70
C LEU A 278 36.39 22.10 5.67
N LEU A 279 36.26 23.40 5.90
CA LEU A 279 35.67 24.35 4.95
C LEU A 279 36.70 24.86 3.93
N GLY A 280 37.98 24.56 4.11
CA GLY A 280 39.06 25.04 3.24
C GLY A 280 39.28 26.56 3.30
N ILE A 281 38.86 27.21 4.39
CA ILE A 281 38.96 28.66 4.58
C ILE A 281 40.11 28.93 5.54
N ASP A 282 41.19 29.55 5.07
CA ASP A 282 42.31 29.95 5.93
C ASP A 282 41.99 31.26 6.66
N MET A 283 41.53 31.17 7.91
CA MET A 283 41.25 32.34 8.75
C MET A 283 42.51 32.66 9.57
N SER A 284 43.37 33.52 9.05
CA SER A 284 44.51 34.08 9.80
C SER A 284 44.01 35.10 10.82
N PHE A 285 44.18 34.80 12.12
CA PHE A 285 43.95 35.75 13.21
C PHE A 285 45.30 36.29 13.70
N GLY A 286 45.38 37.62 13.86
CA GLY A 286 46.61 38.41 13.77
C GLY A 286 47.74 38.17 14.78
N ALA A 287 48.97 38.41 14.29
CA ALA A 287 50.14 38.95 15.00
C ALA A 287 51.11 39.63 13.95
N PRO A 288 51.96 40.60 14.34
CA PRO A 288 52.41 41.76 13.52
C PRO A 288 53.58 41.48 12.53
N PRO A 289 53.92 42.45 11.62
CA PRO A 289 54.67 42.17 10.40
C PRO A 289 56.19 42.24 10.58
N ASP A 290 56.90 41.21 10.09
CA ASP A 290 58.04 41.32 9.14
C ASP A 290 58.84 40.01 9.10
N ALA A 291 58.96 39.44 7.90
CA ALA A 291 60.19 38.89 7.29
C ALA A 291 59.83 38.01 6.09
N ALA A 292 60.28 38.44 4.91
CA ALA A 292 60.13 37.75 3.63
C ALA A 292 60.96 36.46 3.54
N ALA A 293 60.42 35.44 2.86
CA ALA A 293 61.18 34.58 1.93
C ALA A 293 60.26 33.72 1.03
N SER A 294 60.61 33.72 -0.26
CA SER A 294 60.05 32.98 -1.41
C SER A 294 60.16 31.45 -1.31
N SER A 295 59.25 30.68 -1.90
CA SER A 295 59.38 29.91 -3.17
C SER A 295 58.25 28.86 -3.13
N GLY A 296 57.54 28.42 -4.18
CA GLY A 296 57.81 28.31 -5.61
C GLY A 296 57.55 26.84 -5.99
N ALA A 297 56.59 26.57 -6.89
CA ALA A 297 56.58 25.48 -7.89
C ALA A 297 55.16 25.04 -8.27
N THR A 298 54.94 24.95 -9.59
CA THR A 298 53.73 24.54 -10.28
C THR A 298 53.94 23.18 -10.95
N GLU A 299 52.84 22.39 -11.00
CA GLU A 299 52.48 21.33 -11.97
C GLU A 299 53.22 19.97 -11.94
N PRO A 300 52.70 18.88 -12.60
CA PRO A 300 51.42 18.65 -13.30
C PRO A 300 50.73 17.30 -12.93
N GLN A 301 49.50 17.06 -13.44
CA GLN A 301 48.98 15.69 -13.59
C GLN A 301 48.65 15.41 -15.06
N GLU A 302 49.36 14.41 -15.60
CA GLU A 302 49.13 13.72 -16.86
C GLU A 302 47.90 12.81 -16.76
N ASP A 303 47.11 12.73 -17.83
CA ASP A 303 46.33 11.51 -18.11
C ASP A 303 46.10 11.35 -19.63
N VAL A 304 46.49 10.18 -20.14
CA VAL A 304 46.19 9.61 -21.45
C VAL A 304 46.29 8.07 -21.33
N PRO A 305 45.68 7.22 -22.19
CA PRO A 305 44.38 7.34 -22.88
C PRO A 305 43.64 5.99 -23.16
N MET A 306 42.52 6.08 -23.92
CA MET A 306 41.93 5.13 -24.93
C MET A 306 40.90 4.04 -24.46
N PRO A 307 40.06 3.44 -25.35
CA PRO A 307 39.32 3.96 -26.54
C PRO A 307 37.90 3.33 -26.80
N ASP A 308 37.30 3.75 -27.92
CA ASP A 308 36.28 3.13 -28.81
C ASP A 308 34.79 3.52 -28.67
N VAL A 309 34.00 3.83 -29.71
CA VAL A 309 34.15 4.19 -31.15
C VAL A 309 32.78 4.75 -31.59
N ARG A 310 32.77 5.82 -32.41
CA ARG A 310 31.96 5.94 -33.66
C ARG A 310 32.36 7.20 -34.44
N PRO A 311 32.53 7.12 -35.78
CA PRO A 311 33.06 8.23 -36.57
C PRO A 311 31.95 9.19 -37.00
N ALA A 312 32.17 10.49 -36.78
CA ALA A 312 31.46 11.56 -37.47
C ALA A 312 32.44 12.30 -38.39
N ALA A 313 31.86 12.92 -39.42
CA ALA A 313 32.50 13.37 -40.64
C ALA A 313 33.68 14.34 -40.44
N SER A 314 34.54 14.35 -41.46
CA SER A 314 35.69 15.25 -41.61
C SER A 314 35.28 16.73 -41.55
N GLU A 315 35.57 17.38 -40.43
CA GLU A 315 35.64 18.84 -40.37
C GLU A 315 37.04 19.29 -40.80
N GLN A 316 37.08 20.07 -41.87
CA GLN A 316 38.25 20.82 -42.29
C GLN A 316 38.67 21.75 -41.14
N LYS A 317 39.96 21.70 -40.78
CA LYS A 317 40.62 22.68 -39.91
C LYS A 317 40.37 24.08 -40.48
N ARG A 318 39.45 24.83 -39.86
CA ARG A 318 39.45 26.30 -39.96
C ARG A 318 40.62 26.82 -39.15
N GLU A 319 41.36 27.75 -39.74
CA GLU A 319 42.40 28.52 -39.04
C GLU A 319 41.79 29.22 -37.82
N PRO A 320 42.59 29.51 -36.77
CA PRO A 320 42.09 30.22 -35.60
C PRO A 320 41.60 31.59 -36.04
N GLU A 321 40.30 31.83 -35.96
CA GLU A 321 39.76 33.18 -36.06
C GLU A 321 40.35 34.03 -34.93
N PRO A 322 40.65 35.31 -35.18
CA PRO A 322 41.14 36.21 -34.14
C PRO A 322 40.14 36.21 -32.98
N GLN A 323 40.65 36.14 -31.74
CA GLN A 323 39.81 36.36 -30.56
C GLN A 323 39.08 37.70 -30.76
N PRO A 324 37.74 37.74 -30.68
CA PRO A 324 37.04 39.01 -30.67
C PRO A 324 37.54 39.78 -29.45
N GLU A 325 37.89 41.05 -29.66
CA GLU A 325 38.06 42.00 -28.56
C GLU A 325 36.83 41.93 -27.65
N PRO A 326 36.98 42.06 -26.32
CA PRO A 326 35.84 42.03 -25.41
C PRO A 326 34.88 43.14 -25.82
N GLU A 327 33.72 42.76 -26.36
CA GLU A 327 32.61 43.70 -26.53
C GLU A 327 32.33 44.34 -25.16
N PRO A 328 32.15 45.67 -25.09
CA PRO A 328 31.81 46.31 -23.82
C PRO A 328 30.53 45.65 -23.30
N GLU A 329 30.52 45.21 -22.04
CA GLU A 329 29.31 44.72 -21.38
C GLU A 329 28.17 45.71 -21.67
N ASP A 330 27.15 45.24 -22.39
CA ASP A 330 26.02 46.04 -22.86
C ASP A 330 25.49 46.91 -21.70
N GLU A 331 25.39 48.24 -21.87
CA GLU A 331 25.01 49.15 -20.77
C GLU A 331 23.68 48.73 -20.12
N GLU A 332 22.81 48.09 -20.90
CA GLU A 332 21.55 47.48 -20.48
C GLU A 332 21.74 46.27 -19.54
N ALA A 333 22.73 45.41 -19.80
CA ALA A 333 23.06 44.27 -18.95
C ALA A 333 23.63 44.72 -17.60
N ILE A 334 24.48 45.76 -17.59
CA ILE A 334 25.01 46.37 -16.37
C ILE A 334 23.87 47.02 -15.56
N ALA A 335 22.96 47.74 -16.23
CA ALA A 335 21.81 48.36 -15.58
C ALA A 335 20.87 47.31 -14.96
N LYS A 336 20.58 46.22 -15.68
CA LYS A 336 19.77 45.10 -15.20
C LYS A 336 20.39 44.41 -13.99
N LYS A 337 21.71 44.19 -14.01
CA LYS A 337 22.44 43.61 -12.88
C LYS A 337 22.39 44.51 -11.64
N LYS A 338 22.61 45.83 -11.81
CA LYS A 338 22.48 46.80 -10.70
C LYS A 338 21.06 46.86 -10.14
N ALA A 339 20.04 46.82 -11.00
CA ALA A 339 18.64 46.76 -10.60
C ALA A 339 18.34 45.48 -9.79
N GLN A 340 18.85 44.33 -10.24
CA GLN A 340 18.73 43.05 -9.54
C GLN A 340 19.42 43.08 -8.17
N GLU A 341 20.64 43.59 -8.08
CA GLU A 341 21.38 43.73 -6.82
C GLU A 341 20.65 44.65 -5.82
N ALA A 342 20.08 45.76 -6.31
CA ALA A 342 19.28 46.68 -5.49
C ALA A 342 17.98 46.02 -5.00
N GLY A 343 17.26 45.31 -5.87
CA GLY A 343 16.06 44.54 -5.50
C GLY A 343 16.37 43.44 -4.48
N ASP A 344 17.49 42.73 -4.64
CA ASP A 344 17.92 41.67 -3.73
C ASP A 344 18.36 42.20 -2.36
N ALA A 345 18.94 43.40 -2.31
CA ALA A 345 19.24 44.08 -1.05
C ALA A 345 17.96 44.41 -0.28
N GLU A 346 16.94 44.96 -0.94
CA GLU A 346 15.63 45.24 -0.32
C GLU A 346 14.91 43.96 0.09
N LYS A 347 14.95 42.90 -0.73
CA LYS A 347 14.43 41.57 -0.38
C LYS A 347 15.05 41.06 0.92
N LYS A 348 16.36 41.26 1.12
CA LYS A 348 17.05 40.81 2.35
C LYS A 348 16.51 41.53 3.58
N ILE A 349 16.27 42.84 3.48
CA ILE A 349 15.65 43.63 4.57
C ILE A 349 14.23 43.12 4.84
N GLY A 350 13.44 42.88 3.79
CA GLY A 350 12.11 42.30 3.93
C GLY A 350 12.12 40.93 4.63
N ASN A 351 13.09 40.06 4.29
CA ASN A 351 13.27 38.76 4.95
C ASN A 351 13.59 38.90 6.45
N ASP A 352 14.35 39.92 6.84
CA ASP A 352 14.69 40.15 8.24
C ASP A 352 13.45 40.61 9.04
N PHE A 353 12.58 41.43 8.45
CA PHE A 353 11.28 41.77 9.04
C PHE A 353 10.32 40.57 9.08
N TYR A 354 10.29 39.77 8.01
CA TYR A 354 9.47 38.55 7.94
C TYR A 354 9.83 37.58 9.07
N LYS A 355 11.12 37.34 9.32
CA LYS A 355 11.60 36.50 10.43
C LYS A 355 11.18 37.03 11.81
N LYS A 356 11.07 38.34 11.96
CA LYS A 356 10.58 39.01 13.17
C LYS A 356 9.04 39.02 13.26
N ARG A 357 8.33 38.41 12.31
CA ARG A 357 6.86 38.45 12.15
C ARG A 357 6.29 39.86 11.99
N GLN A 358 7.11 40.79 11.51
CA GLN A 358 6.73 42.16 11.15
C GLN A 358 6.30 42.16 9.68
N PHE A 359 5.11 41.62 9.41
CA PHE A 359 4.70 41.32 8.04
C PHE A 359 4.38 42.55 7.20
N ASP A 360 3.90 43.64 7.80
CA ASP A 360 3.58 44.86 7.07
C ASP A 360 4.85 45.55 6.57
N GLU A 361 5.87 45.65 7.42
CA GLU A 361 7.19 46.16 7.07
C GLU A 361 7.88 45.24 6.05
N ALA A 362 7.75 43.92 6.20
CA ALA A 362 8.27 42.97 5.23
C ALA A 362 7.66 43.16 3.83
N VAL A 363 6.33 43.32 3.76
CA VAL A 363 5.61 43.57 2.50
C VAL A 363 6.09 44.86 1.85
N GLN A 364 6.26 45.95 2.60
CA GLN A 364 6.77 47.22 2.06
C GLN A 364 8.14 47.06 1.40
N HIS A 365 9.07 46.35 2.04
CA HIS A 365 10.40 46.10 1.47
C HIS A 365 10.37 45.19 0.24
N TYR A 366 9.48 44.20 0.21
CA TYR A 366 9.31 43.36 -0.99
C TYR A 366 8.63 44.10 -2.16
N GLU A 367 7.68 44.99 -1.89
CA GLU A 367 7.07 45.87 -2.90
C GLU A 367 8.12 46.80 -3.50
N LYS A 368 8.98 47.39 -2.65
CA LYS A 368 10.11 48.19 -3.11
C LYS A 368 11.11 47.37 -3.93
N ALA A 369 11.38 46.13 -3.54
CA ALA A 369 12.22 45.23 -4.33
C ALA A 369 11.62 44.97 -5.72
N TRP A 370 10.30 44.79 -5.81
CA TRP A 370 9.56 44.63 -7.06
C TRP A 370 9.54 45.87 -7.96
N GLU A 371 9.59 47.07 -7.37
CA GLU A 371 9.74 48.32 -8.11
C GLU A 371 11.13 48.47 -8.72
N LEU A 372 12.17 48.04 -8.00
CA LEU A 372 13.56 48.10 -8.44
C LEU A 372 13.87 47.06 -9.53
N ASN A 373 13.36 45.84 -9.38
CA ASN A 373 13.56 44.75 -10.34
C ASN A 373 12.32 43.84 -10.43
N LYS A 374 11.92 43.48 -11.65
CA LYS A 374 10.74 42.65 -11.90
C LYS A 374 11.05 41.15 -11.77
N ASP A 375 11.27 40.72 -10.53
CA ASP A 375 11.50 39.32 -10.18
C ASP A 375 10.32 38.75 -9.38
N ILE A 376 9.73 37.66 -9.89
CA ILE A 376 8.59 36.94 -9.29
C ILE A 376 8.87 36.51 -7.84
N THR A 377 10.12 36.29 -7.46
CA THR A 377 10.49 35.87 -6.09
C THR A 377 10.06 36.90 -5.05
N TYR A 378 10.05 38.19 -5.39
CA TYR A 378 9.58 39.25 -4.49
C TYR A 378 8.06 39.17 -4.27
N LEU A 379 7.27 38.98 -5.33
CA LEU A 379 5.82 38.79 -5.25
C LEU A 379 5.45 37.53 -4.46
N ASN A 380 6.22 36.45 -4.65
CA ASN A 380 6.07 35.23 -3.87
C ASN A 380 6.31 35.46 -2.37
N ASN A 381 7.27 36.31 -2.00
CA ASN A 381 7.54 36.65 -0.61
C ASN A 381 6.45 37.56 -0.01
N ILE A 382 5.89 38.48 -0.80
CA ILE A 382 4.69 39.25 -0.39
C ILE A 382 3.53 38.29 -0.10
N GLY A 383 3.29 37.33 -1.00
CA GLY A 383 2.27 36.31 -0.82
C GLY A 383 2.48 35.50 0.45
N ALA A 384 3.72 35.12 0.76
CA ALA A 384 4.06 34.46 2.02
C ALA A 384 3.76 35.34 3.24
N ALA A 385 4.18 36.62 3.21
CA ALA A 385 3.98 37.55 4.32
C ALA A 385 2.50 37.80 4.60
N LYS A 386 1.69 38.02 3.55
CA LYS A 386 0.23 38.16 3.67
C LYS A 386 -0.43 36.89 4.20
N PHE A 387 0.00 35.73 3.72
CA PHE A 387 -0.50 34.44 4.19
C PHE A 387 -0.24 34.21 5.68
N GLU A 388 0.99 34.49 6.15
CA GLU A 388 1.35 34.36 7.57
C GLU A 388 0.68 35.41 8.46
N LYS A 389 0.41 36.61 7.92
CA LYS A 389 -0.40 37.64 8.58
C LYS A 389 -1.86 37.20 8.78
N GLY A 390 -2.34 36.25 7.97
CA GLY A 390 -3.74 35.80 7.95
C GLY A 390 -4.61 36.49 6.89
N ASP A 391 -4.03 37.36 6.05
CA ASP A 391 -4.70 37.93 4.88
C ASP A 391 -4.68 36.92 3.72
N LEU A 392 -5.57 35.94 3.79
CA LEU A 392 -5.63 34.85 2.83
C LEU A 392 -6.06 35.32 1.43
N HIS A 393 -7.02 36.24 1.35
CA HIS A 393 -7.46 36.79 0.05
C HIS A 393 -6.37 37.62 -0.60
N GLY A 394 -5.71 38.53 0.15
CA GLY A 394 -4.60 39.30 -0.38
C GLY A 394 -3.38 38.44 -0.76
N ALA A 395 -3.17 37.31 -0.08
CA ALA A 395 -2.16 36.33 -0.47
C ALA A 395 -2.50 35.62 -1.79
N ILE A 396 -3.78 35.28 -2.02
CA ILE A 396 -4.23 34.69 -3.28
C ILE A 396 -4.03 35.68 -4.44
N GLU A 397 -4.49 36.92 -4.28
CA GLU A 397 -4.37 37.97 -5.29
C GLU A 397 -2.91 38.22 -5.71
N ILE A 398 -2.01 38.36 -4.73
CA ILE A 398 -0.60 38.63 -5.05
C ILE A 398 0.09 37.42 -5.66
N CYS A 399 -0.27 36.19 -5.26
CA CYS A 399 0.25 34.98 -5.90
C CYS A 399 -0.29 34.78 -7.31
N GLN A 400 -1.54 35.16 -7.60
CA GLN A 400 -2.07 35.18 -8.97
C GLN A 400 -1.30 36.18 -9.83
N LYS A 401 -1.09 37.40 -9.32
CA LYS A 401 -0.24 38.39 -9.97
C LYS A 401 1.18 37.87 -10.20
N ALA A 402 1.76 37.16 -9.23
CA ALA A 402 3.09 36.55 -9.37
C ALA A 402 3.15 35.58 -10.56
N ILE A 403 2.10 34.79 -10.79
CA ILE A 403 2.03 33.85 -11.91
C ILE A 403 1.88 34.57 -13.25
N GLU A 404 1.03 35.59 -13.32
CA GLU A 404 0.82 36.39 -14.52
C GLU A 404 2.11 37.09 -14.96
N GLU A 405 2.70 37.86 -14.05
CA GLU A 405 3.97 38.57 -14.27
C GLU A 405 5.12 37.57 -14.52
N GLY A 406 5.11 36.44 -13.82
CA GLY A 406 6.07 35.35 -14.00
C GLY A 406 6.11 34.81 -15.43
N ARG A 407 4.95 34.70 -16.07
CA ARG A 407 4.85 34.28 -17.48
C ARG A 407 5.37 35.34 -18.43
N GLU A 408 5.14 36.62 -18.13
CA GLU A 408 5.64 37.74 -18.94
C GLU A 408 7.17 37.82 -18.91
N VAL A 409 7.77 37.70 -17.73
CA VAL A 409 9.23 37.76 -17.55
C VAL A 409 9.94 36.42 -17.81
N ARG A 410 9.20 35.38 -18.22
CA ARG A 410 9.69 34.01 -18.43
C ARG A 410 10.46 33.46 -17.23
N ALA A 411 9.87 33.63 -16.05
CA ALA A 411 10.41 33.12 -14.80
C ALA A 411 10.47 31.58 -14.79
N ASP A 412 11.30 31.04 -13.90
CA ASP A 412 11.45 29.61 -13.72
C ASP A 412 10.15 28.94 -13.22
N PHE A 413 9.82 27.79 -13.83
CA PHE A 413 8.59 27.03 -13.56
C PHE A 413 8.43 26.64 -12.09
N LYS A 414 9.54 26.36 -11.38
CA LYS A 414 9.51 26.03 -9.94
C LYS A 414 8.99 27.21 -9.12
N THR A 415 9.30 28.45 -9.53
CA THR A 415 8.91 29.65 -8.80
C THR A 415 7.43 29.99 -9.01
N MET A 416 6.90 29.72 -10.20
CA MET A 416 5.46 29.80 -10.47
C MET A 416 4.68 28.69 -9.75
N ALA A 417 5.21 27.47 -9.70
CA ALA A 417 4.62 26.36 -8.94
C ALA A 417 4.50 26.69 -7.43
N LYS A 418 5.50 27.36 -6.84
CA LYS A 418 5.41 27.84 -5.44
C LYS A 418 4.24 28.80 -5.22
N ALA A 419 3.95 29.69 -6.17
CA ALA A 419 2.81 30.59 -6.10
C ALA A 419 1.48 29.82 -6.14
N TYR A 420 1.35 28.86 -7.08
CA TYR A 420 0.17 27.98 -7.15
C TYR A 420 -0.05 27.17 -5.88
N THR A 421 1.02 26.58 -5.33
CA THR A 421 0.94 25.83 -4.06
C THR A 421 0.45 26.72 -2.93
N ARG A 422 0.94 27.98 -2.82
CA ARG A 422 0.48 28.91 -1.78
C ARG A 422 -0.99 29.31 -1.94
N ILE A 423 -1.46 29.50 -3.18
CA ILE A 423 -2.88 29.73 -3.45
C ILE A 423 -3.72 28.53 -2.97
N GLY A 424 -3.28 27.31 -3.28
CA GLY A 424 -3.94 26.09 -2.81
C GLY A 424 -4.05 26.03 -1.29
N THR A 425 -2.96 26.33 -0.57
CA THR A 425 -2.95 26.35 0.90
C THR A 425 -3.80 27.48 1.48
N ALA A 426 -3.91 28.63 0.80
CA ALA A 426 -4.80 29.70 1.21
C ALA A 426 -6.28 29.29 1.10
N TYR A 427 -6.68 28.66 0.00
CA TYR A 427 -8.04 28.11 -0.16
C TYR A 427 -8.35 27.00 0.86
N GLU A 428 -7.38 26.15 1.16
CA GLU A 428 -7.51 25.12 2.20
C GLU A 428 -7.81 25.74 3.58
N LYS A 429 -7.10 26.81 3.95
CA LYS A 429 -7.37 27.58 5.18
C LYS A 429 -8.72 28.30 5.17
N LEU A 430 -9.23 28.68 3.99
CA LEU A 430 -10.58 29.25 3.83
C LEU A 430 -11.69 28.18 3.89
N GLY A 431 -11.34 26.89 3.89
CA GLY A 431 -12.28 25.77 3.88
C GLY A 431 -12.79 25.39 2.48
N ASP A 432 -12.30 26.05 1.42
CA ASP A 432 -12.64 25.70 0.04
C ASP A 432 -11.68 24.64 -0.50
N LEU A 433 -11.95 23.39 -0.13
CA LEU A 433 -11.13 22.24 -0.56
C LEU A 433 -11.20 22.01 -2.07
N THR A 434 -12.25 22.45 -2.75
CA THR A 434 -12.36 22.28 -4.20
C THR A 434 -11.37 23.18 -4.93
N GLN A 435 -11.33 24.45 -4.55
CA GLN A 435 -10.34 25.38 -5.11
C GLN A 435 -8.92 24.99 -4.67
N ALA A 436 -8.72 24.54 -3.44
CA ALA A 436 -7.41 24.08 -2.97
C ALA A 436 -6.85 22.97 -3.87
N ILE A 437 -7.64 21.93 -4.13
CA ILE A 437 -7.29 20.80 -5.00
C ILE A 437 -6.98 21.27 -6.43
N GLU A 438 -7.79 22.18 -6.98
CA GLU A 438 -7.55 22.73 -8.32
C GLU A 438 -6.19 23.42 -8.42
N TYR A 439 -5.87 24.27 -7.44
CA TYR A 439 -4.62 25.01 -7.42
C TYR A 439 -3.39 24.14 -7.11
N TYR A 440 -3.54 23.09 -6.31
CA TYR A 440 -2.48 22.09 -6.16
C TYR A 440 -2.21 21.32 -7.47
N ASN A 441 -3.26 20.93 -8.21
CA ASN A 441 -3.10 20.32 -9.53
C ASN A 441 -2.44 21.26 -10.54
N LYS A 442 -2.81 22.55 -10.53
CA LYS A 442 -2.14 23.59 -11.34
C LYS A 442 -0.65 23.69 -10.99
N SER A 443 -0.30 23.67 -9.70
CA SER A 443 1.09 23.65 -9.27
C SER A 443 1.85 22.44 -9.83
N LEU A 444 1.27 21.24 -9.72
CA LEU A 444 1.91 20.00 -10.19
C LEU A 444 2.06 19.95 -11.71
N THR A 445 1.16 20.61 -12.44
CA THR A 445 1.25 20.77 -13.90
C THR A 445 2.39 21.70 -14.29
N GLU A 446 2.60 22.77 -13.52
CA GLU A 446 3.69 23.73 -13.76
C GLU A 446 5.05 23.13 -13.40
N HIS A 447 5.18 22.57 -12.19
CA HIS A 447 6.36 21.82 -11.76
C HIS A 447 5.98 20.87 -10.61
N ARG A 448 6.18 19.56 -10.80
CA ARG A 448 5.90 18.56 -9.78
C ARG A 448 6.82 18.70 -8.58
N THR A 449 6.27 18.98 -7.41
CA THR A 449 6.99 19.03 -6.13
C THR A 449 6.36 18.06 -5.11
N PRO A 450 7.16 17.41 -4.24
CA PRO A 450 6.64 16.55 -3.18
C PRO A 450 5.64 17.28 -2.26
N ASP A 451 5.95 18.53 -1.87
CA ASP A 451 5.08 19.36 -1.02
C ASP A 451 3.68 19.56 -1.61
N ALA A 452 3.58 19.95 -2.90
CA ALA A 452 2.29 20.15 -3.56
C ALA A 452 1.51 18.83 -3.69
N LEU A 453 2.20 17.70 -3.90
CA LEU A 453 1.57 16.38 -3.99
C LEU A 453 1.01 15.94 -2.63
N THR A 454 1.76 16.13 -1.54
CA THR A 454 1.28 15.84 -0.18
C THR A 454 0.05 16.67 0.15
N LYS A 455 0.09 17.98 -0.12
CA LYS A 455 -1.03 18.89 0.16
C LYS A 455 -2.27 18.54 -0.66
N LEU A 456 -2.11 18.20 -1.94
CA LEU A 456 -3.20 17.70 -2.79
C LEU A 456 -3.88 16.49 -2.15
N ARG A 457 -3.11 15.47 -1.77
CA ARG A 457 -3.65 14.24 -1.17
C ARG A 457 -4.37 14.49 0.14
N ASN A 458 -3.80 15.35 0.99
CA ASN A 458 -4.42 15.73 2.26
C ASN A 458 -5.75 16.47 2.03
N ALA A 459 -5.79 17.39 1.07
CA ALA A 459 -7.01 18.10 0.70
C ALA A 459 -8.07 17.15 0.12
N GLU A 460 -7.70 16.23 -0.78
CA GLU A 460 -8.61 15.21 -1.32
C GLU A 460 -9.15 14.28 -0.24
N LYS A 461 -8.29 13.78 0.66
CA LYS A 461 -8.70 12.94 1.79
C LYS A 461 -9.65 13.68 2.71
N THR A 462 -9.36 14.94 3.01
CA THR A 462 -10.21 15.79 3.86
C THR A 462 -11.55 16.05 3.20
N LYS A 463 -11.57 16.29 1.87
CA LYS A 463 -12.80 16.48 1.11
C LYS A 463 -13.67 15.24 1.13
N ILE A 464 -13.10 14.06 0.84
CA ILE A 464 -13.83 12.77 0.90
C ILE A 464 -14.38 12.52 2.30
N LYS A 465 -13.61 12.83 3.36
CA LYS A 465 -14.07 12.69 4.74
C LYS A 465 -15.23 13.64 5.03
N ALA A 466 -15.11 14.92 4.67
CA ALA A 466 -16.15 15.92 4.86
C ALA A 466 -17.43 15.57 4.08
N GLU A 467 -17.31 15.07 2.85
CA GLU A 467 -18.43 14.60 2.05
C GLU A 467 -19.13 13.41 2.71
N LYS A 468 -18.38 12.41 3.20
CA LYS A 468 -18.93 11.28 3.96
C LYS A 468 -19.64 11.74 5.22
N GLU A 469 -19.05 12.65 5.99
CA GLU A 469 -19.64 13.20 7.21
C GLU A 469 -20.90 14.01 6.91
N SER A 470 -20.92 14.78 5.81
CA SER A 470 -22.10 15.51 5.36
C SER A 470 -23.25 14.60 4.92
N TYR A 471 -22.94 13.35 4.56
CA TYR A 471 -23.93 12.34 4.20
C TYR A 471 -24.58 11.69 5.43
N ILE A 472 -24.01 11.87 6.62
CA ILE A 472 -24.53 11.29 7.87
C ILE A 472 -25.75 12.10 8.31
N ASP A 473 -26.91 11.46 8.28
CA ASP A 473 -28.18 12.04 8.72
C ASP A 473 -29.01 10.95 9.42
N PRO A 474 -29.14 10.99 10.77
CA PRO A 474 -29.91 10.00 11.51
C PRO A 474 -31.39 9.92 11.12
N ALA A 475 -32.00 11.01 10.67
CA ALA A 475 -33.41 11.02 10.28
C ALA A 475 -33.61 10.33 8.92
N GLU A 476 -32.72 10.61 7.95
CA GLU A 476 -32.72 9.89 6.67
C GLU A 476 -32.29 8.43 6.82
N ALA A 477 -31.39 8.12 7.76
CA ALA A 477 -31.05 6.74 8.10
C ALA A 477 -32.27 5.95 8.59
N GLU A 478 -33.12 6.58 9.42
CA GLU A 478 -34.33 5.94 9.93
C GLU A 478 -35.36 5.70 8.82
N LYS A 479 -35.53 6.65 7.89
CA LYS A 479 -36.37 6.45 6.69
C LYS A 479 -35.86 5.29 5.83
N ALA A 480 -34.55 5.20 5.62
CA ALA A 480 -33.94 4.09 4.88
C ALA A 480 -34.15 2.74 5.61
N ARG A 481 -34.10 2.74 6.95
CA ARG A 481 -34.40 1.56 7.78
C ARG A 481 -35.84 1.09 7.61
N GLU A 482 -36.82 2.01 7.67
CA GLU A 482 -38.24 1.70 7.50
C GLU A 482 -38.53 1.18 6.09
N LEU A 483 -37.95 1.80 5.07
CA LEU A 483 -38.04 1.32 3.69
C LEU A 483 -37.48 -0.09 3.55
N GLY A 484 -36.28 -0.35 4.09
CA GLY A 484 -35.67 -1.67 4.06
C GLY A 484 -36.51 -2.72 4.78
N GLN A 485 -37.14 -2.37 5.91
CA GLN A 485 -38.07 -3.27 6.60
C GLN A 485 -39.31 -3.58 5.78
N LYS A 486 -39.89 -2.57 5.11
CA LYS A 486 -41.03 -2.77 4.22
C LYS A 486 -40.67 -3.69 3.06
N LYS A 487 -39.54 -3.45 2.38
CA LYS A 487 -39.03 -4.31 1.31
C LYS A 487 -38.77 -5.74 1.77
N PHE A 488 -38.21 -5.89 2.97
CA PHE A 488 -38.00 -7.19 3.59
C PHE A 488 -39.33 -7.93 3.85
N GLN A 489 -40.37 -7.24 4.31
CA GLN A 489 -41.70 -7.83 4.50
C GLN A 489 -42.38 -8.22 3.17
N GLU A 490 -42.14 -7.45 2.11
CA GLU A 490 -42.59 -7.73 0.74
C GLU A 490 -41.80 -8.86 0.05
N ALA A 491 -40.81 -9.46 0.74
CA ALA A 491 -39.87 -10.44 0.20
C ALA A 491 -39.00 -9.91 -0.97
N ASP A 492 -38.93 -8.60 -1.14
CA ASP A 492 -37.99 -7.92 -2.03
C ASP A 492 -36.64 -7.81 -1.33
N TRP A 493 -35.93 -8.94 -1.25
CA TRP A 493 -34.63 -9.02 -0.57
C TRP A 493 -33.55 -8.12 -1.19
N PRO A 494 -33.42 -8.01 -2.53
CA PRO A 494 -32.47 -7.06 -3.13
C PRO A 494 -32.81 -5.61 -2.76
N GLY A 495 -34.08 -5.20 -2.88
CA GLY A 495 -34.50 -3.86 -2.49
C GLY A 495 -34.30 -3.56 -1.00
N ALA A 496 -34.42 -4.59 -0.15
CA ALA A 496 -34.10 -4.47 1.28
C ALA A 496 -32.60 -4.29 1.51
N VAL A 497 -31.74 -5.02 0.80
CA VAL A 497 -30.27 -4.84 0.85
C VAL A 497 -29.89 -3.42 0.43
N ASP A 498 -30.49 -2.88 -0.63
CA ASP A 498 -30.21 -1.53 -1.10
C ASP A 498 -30.60 -0.48 -0.06
N ALA A 499 -31.80 -0.59 0.51
CA ALA A 499 -32.29 0.33 1.52
C ALA A 499 -31.49 0.26 2.83
N PHE A 500 -31.13 -0.95 3.31
CA PHE A 500 -30.26 -1.07 4.47
C PHE A 500 -28.81 -0.62 4.18
N THR A 501 -28.34 -0.78 2.95
CA THR A 501 -27.04 -0.20 2.54
C THR A 501 -27.06 1.31 2.61
N GLU A 502 -28.14 1.93 2.17
CA GLU A 502 -28.32 3.38 2.33
C GLU A 502 -28.33 3.78 3.81
N MET A 503 -29.02 3.03 4.67
CA MET A 503 -28.95 3.24 6.13
C MET A 503 -27.51 3.18 6.66
N THR A 504 -26.70 2.18 6.25
CA THR A 504 -25.31 2.07 6.72
C THR A 504 -24.43 3.25 6.30
N LYS A 505 -24.77 3.94 5.20
CA LYS A 505 -24.05 5.15 4.77
C LYS A 505 -24.49 6.38 5.58
N ARG A 506 -25.79 6.49 5.89
CA ARG A 506 -26.38 7.61 6.64
C ARG A 506 -26.13 7.54 8.14
N ALA A 507 -25.98 6.34 8.70
CA ALA A 507 -25.69 6.11 10.10
C ALA A 507 -24.65 4.99 10.27
N PRO A 508 -23.37 5.26 9.95
CA PRO A 508 -22.33 4.24 9.94
C PRO A 508 -22.00 3.67 11.32
N GLN A 509 -22.41 4.34 12.41
CA GLN A 509 -22.22 3.87 13.79
C GLN A 509 -23.42 3.08 14.33
N ASP A 510 -24.54 3.02 13.61
CA ASP A 510 -25.72 2.29 14.05
C ASP A 510 -25.62 0.79 13.65
N PRO A 511 -25.52 -0.14 14.62
CA PRO A 511 -25.36 -1.57 14.32
C PRO A 511 -26.61 -2.18 13.65
N ARG A 512 -27.77 -1.53 13.75
CA ARG A 512 -29.04 -2.04 13.21
C ARG A 512 -29.02 -2.13 11.68
N GLY A 513 -28.36 -1.19 11.00
CA GLY A 513 -28.27 -1.17 9.54
C GLY A 513 -27.57 -2.42 8.99
N PHE A 514 -26.36 -2.68 9.50
CA PHE A 514 -25.57 -3.86 9.14
C PHE A 514 -26.30 -5.16 9.47
N SER A 515 -26.84 -5.28 10.68
CA SER A 515 -27.54 -6.49 11.09
C SER A 515 -28.82 -6.74 10.26
N ASN A 516 -29.56 -5.69 9.89
CA ASN A 516 -30.75 -5.83 9.04
C ASN A 516 -30.37 -6.18 7.59
N ARG A 517 -29.28 -5.62 7.07
CA ARG A 517 -28.73 -6.02 5.76
C ARG A 517 -28.27 -7.48 5.76
N ALA A 518 -27.60 -7.93 6.83
CA ALA A 518 -27.24 -9.34 7.01
C ALA A 518 -28.46 -10.26 6.94
N ALA A 519 -29.59 -9.87 7.56
CA ALA A 519 -30.82 -10.66 7.48
C ALA A 519 -31.33 -10.81 6.03
N ALA A 520 -31.25 -9.76 5.22
CA ALA A 520 -31.64 -9.80 3.80
C ALA A 520 -30.64 -10.63 2.97
N LEU A 521 -29.33 -10.50 3.25
CA LEU A 521 -28.29 -11.30 2.61
C LEU A 521 -28.42 -12.79 2.90
N ILE A 522 -28.81 -13.18 4.12
CA ILE A 522 -29.12 -14.58 4.46
C ILE A 522 -30.27 -15.12 3.60
N LYS A 523 -31.30 -14.31 3.32
CA LYS A 523 -32.41 -14.70 2.43
C LYS A 523 -31.96 -14.87 0.97
N LEU A 524 -30.94 -14.12 0.56
CA LEU A 524 -30.30 -14.23 -0.75
C LEU A 524 -29.22 -15.32 -0.80
N MET A 525 -29.02 -16.09 0.28
CA MET A 525 -27.96 -17.11 0.39
C MET A 525 -26.53 -16.53 0.27
N ALA A 526 -26.38 -15.22 0.45
CA ALA A 526 -25.10 -14.50 0.44
C ALA A 526 -24.44 -14.56 1.83
N PHE A 527 -24.17 -15.77 2.31
CA PHE A 527 -23.74 -16.02 3.69
C PHE A 527 -22.41 -15.37 4.08
N PRO A 528 -21.36 -15.35 3.23
CA PRO A 528 -20.11 -14.68 3.58
C PRO A 528 -20.29 -13.18 3.81
N GLN A 529 -21.07 -12.51 2.96
CA GLN A 529 -21.38 -11.08 3.13
C GLN A 529 -22.24 -10.84 4.38
N ALA A 530 -23.17 -11.76 4.69
CA ALA A 530 -23.96 -11.67 5.91
C ALA A 530 -23.10 -11.79 7.19
N VAL A 531 -22.10 -12.67 7.19
CA VAL A 531 -21.14 -12.79 8.32
C VAL A 531 -20.36 -11.48 8.49
N GLN A 532 -19.85 -10.91 7.39
CA GLN A 532 -19.14 -9.63 7.42
C GLN A 532 -20.01 -8.50 8.02
N ASP A 533 -21.27 -8.39 7.57
CA ASP A 533 -22.20 -7.40 8.13
C ASP A 533 -22.50 -7.66 9.61
N CYS A 534 -22.55 -8.92 10.05
CA CYS A 534 -22.70 -9.21 11.47
C CYS A 534 -21.46 -8.80 12.27
N ASP A 535 -20.26 -9.03 11.74
CA ASP A 535 -19.00 -8.59 12.37
C ASP A 535 -18.92 -7.07 12.48
N GLU A 536 -19.34 -6.34 11.44
CA GLU A 536 -19.46 -4.88 11.48
C GLU A 536 -20.50 -4.42 12.53
N ALA A 537 -21.64 -5.10 12.63
CA ALA A 537 -22.63 -4.76 13.67
C ALA A 537 -22.08 -4.99 15.09
N ILE A 538 -21.38 -6.11 15.31
CA ILE A 538 -20.77 -6.49 16.59
C ILE A 538 -19.65 -5.52 16.99
N SER A 539 -18.83 -5.08 16.03
CA SER A 539 -17.73 -4.15 16.32
C SER A 539 -18.22 -2.77 16.77
N ARG A 540 -19.43 -2.36 16.34
CA ARG A 540 -20.09 -1.12 16.76
C ARG A 540 -20.78 -1.25 18.11
N ASP A 541 -21.44 -2.38 18.33
CA ASP A 541 -22.10 -2.70 19.59
C ASP A 541 -21.96 -4.18 19.93
N PRO A 542 -20.97 -4.56 20.78
CA PRO A 542 -20.78 -5.93 21.21
C PRO A 542 -21.98 -6.50 21.99
N LYS A 543 -22.84 -5.66 22.57
CA LYS A 543 -24.06 -6.11 23.27
C LYS A 543 -25.23 -6.35 22.32
N PHE A 544 -25.05 -6.14 21.02
CA PHE A 544 -26.11 -6.33 20.03
C PHE A 544 -26.29 -7.80 19.65
N ILE A 545 -26.84 -8.59 20.58
CA ILE A 545 -26.95 -10.06 20.49
C ILE A 545 -27.63 -10.55 19.20
N ARG A 546 -28.55 -9.77 18.63
CA ARG A 546 -29.19 -10.09 17.35
C ARG A 546 -28.20 -10.25 16.19
N ALA A 547 -27.08 -9.52 16.19
CA ALA A 547 -26.04 -9.68 15.19
C ALA A 547 -25.34 -11.04 15.32
N TYR A 548 -25.02 -11.49 16.54
CA TYR A 548 -24.48 -12.83 16.77
C TYR A 548 -25.43 -13.92 16.31
N MET A 549 -26.73 -13.82 16.62
CA MET A 549 -27.71 -14.83 16.19
C MET A 549 -27.78 -14.95 14.65
N ARG A 550 -27.69 -13.82 13.94
CA ARG A 550 -27.64 -13.79 12.47
C ARG A 550 -26.33 -14.36 11.93
N LYS A 551 -25.19 -14.06 12.58
CA LYS A 551 -23.87 -14.64 12.26
C LYS A 551 -23.91 -16.17 12.40
N VAL A 552 -24.43 -16.68 13.51
CA VAL A 552 -24.61 -18.12 13.77
C VAL A 552 -25.46 -18.76 12.68
N GLN A 553 -26.58 -18.15 12.31
CA GLN A 553 -27.45 -18.65 11.23
C GLN A 553 -26.70 -18.77 9.89
N ALA A 554 -25.93 -17.75 9.52
CA ALA A 554 -25.14 -17.76 8.28
C ALA A 554 -24.04 -18.84 8.30
N LEU A 555 -23.31 -18.97 9.42
CA LEU A 555 -22.25 -19.98 9.61
C LEU A 555 -22.81 -21.40 9.58
N VAL A 556 -23.96 -21.65 10.22
CA VAL A 556 -24.66 -22.95 10.16
C VAL A 556 -25.06 -23.29 8.73
N ALA A 557 -25.57 -22.31 7.97
CA ALA A 557 -25.92 -22.53 6.55
C ALA A 557 -24.70 -22.86 5.69
N MET A 558 -23.52 -22.33 6.05
CA MET A 558 -22.23 -22.66 5.44
C MET A 558 -21.62 -23.97 5.97
N LYS A 559 -22.26 -24.65 6.94
CA LYS A 559 -21.75 -25.83 7.65
C LYS A 559 -20.47 -25.59 8.45
N GLU A 560 -20.19 -24.33 8.82
CA GLU A 560 -19.07 -23.94 9.66
C GLU A 560 -19.46 -24.01 11.15
N TYR A 561 -19.82 -25.20 11.62
CA TYR A 561 -20.42 -25.39 12.95
C TYR A 561 -19.50 -24.97 14.11
N ASN A 562 -18.19 -25.19 13.99
CA ASN A 562 -17.24 -24.78 15.04
C ASN A 562 -17.25 -23.25 15.22
N LYS A 563 -17.17 -22.49 14.12
CA LYS A 563 -17.24 -21.03 14.17
C LYS A 563 -18.61 -20.54 14.66
N ALA A 564 -19.68 -21.27 14.33
CA ALA A 564 -21.01 -20.96 14.84
C ALA A 564 -21.10 -21.13 16.37
N LEU A 565 -20.45 -22.16 16.93
CA LEU A 565 -20.37 -22.37 18.39
C LEU A 565 -19.52 -21.31 19.07
N ASP A 566 -18.41 -20.88 18.44
CA ASP A 566 -17.58 -19.79 18.95
C ASP A 566 -18.40 -18.49 18.99
N ALA A 567 -19.15 -18.16 17.93
CA ALA A 567 -20.04 -17.01 17.91
C ALA A 567 -21.17 -17.08 18.96
N CYS A 568 -21.71 -18.26 19.27
CA CYS A 568 -22.65 -18.43 20.40
C CYS A 568 -21.98 -18.16 21.75
N THR A 569 -20.72 -18.57 21.91
CA THR A 569 -19.95 -18.34 23.15
C THR A 569 -19.68 -16.85 23.34
N GLU A 570 -19.21 -16.17 22.29
CA GLU A 570 -19.03 -14.72 22.30
C GLU A 570 -20.35 -13.98 22.59
N ALA A 571 -21.48 -14.46 22.04
CA ALA A 571 -22.79 -13.89 22.33
C ALA A 571 -23.15 -14.03 23.82
N GLN A 572 -22.85 -15.19 24.42
CA GLN A 572 -23.12 -15.45 25.83
C GLN A 572 -22.28 -14.58 26.76
N GLU A 573 -21.03 -14.30 26.38
CA GLU A 573 -20.14 -13.42 27.13
C GLU A 573 -20.60 -11.95 27.11
N ASN A 574 -21.30 -11.53 26.06
CA ASN A 574 -21.77 -10.15 25.89
C ASN A 574 -23.25 -9.93 26.24
N ASP A 575 -24.02 -11.00 26.49
CA ASP A 575 -25.44 -10.93 26.86
C ASP A 575 -25.63 -10.57 28.34
N ASP A 576 -26.67 -9.80 28.63
CA ASP A 576 -27.07 -9.43 29.99
C ASP A 576 -27.98 -10.49 30.67
N GLY A 577 -28.14 -11.64 30.02
CA GLY A 577 -29.03 -12.73 30.40
C GLY A 577 -30.38 -12.71 29.68
N THR A 578 -30.71 -11.64 28.93
CA THR A 578 -31.98 -11.53 28.21
C THR A 578 -32.12 -12.58 27.10
N HIS A 579 -31.02 -12.92 26.42
CA HIS A 579 -31.03 -13.84 25.27
C HIS A 579 -30.43 -15.21 25.60
N ALA A 580 -30.04 -15.47 26.85
CA ALA A 580 -29.43 -16.72 27.29
C ALA A 580 -30.14 -17.98 26.76
N ARG A 581 -31.48 -18.01 26.85
CA ARG A 581 -32.28 -19.15 26.36
C ARG A 581 -32.23 -19.30 24.83
N GLU A 582 -32.16 -18.20 24.08
CA GLU A 582 -32.04 -18.23 22.62
C GLU A 582 -30.65 -18.70 22.19
N ILE A 583 -29.60 -18.18 22.85
CA ILE A 583 -28.21 -18.57 22.62
C ILE A 583 -28.03 -20.07 22.87
N ASP A 584 -28.50 -20.58 24.02
CA ASP A 584 -28.44 -22.00 24.36
C ASP A 584 -29.15 -22.87 23.31
N GLN A 585 -30.32 -22.43 22.81
CA GLN A 585 -31.03 -23.16 21.75
C GLN A 585 -30.27 -23.19 20.44
N GLN A 586 -29.62 -22.09 20.04
CA GLN A 586 -28.81 -22.07 18.83
C GLN A 586 -27.55 -22.92 18.99
N GLN A 587 -26.90 -22.87 20.15
CA GLN A 587 -25.77 -23.72 20.48
C GLN A 587 -26.12 -25.22 20.35
N GLN A 588 -27.26 -25.63 20.91
CA GLN A 588 -27.75 -27.01 20.76
C GLN A 588 -28.04 -27.37 19.30
N LYS A 589 -28.67 -26.48 18.53
CA LYS A 589 -28.90 -26.71 17.09
C LYS A 589 -27.60 -26.87 16.30
N CYS A 590 -26.58 -26.08 16.62
CA CYS A 590 -25.26 -26.18 15.97
C CYS A 590 -24.62 -27.54 16.25
N LEU A 591 -24.67 -27.99 17.52
CA LEU A 591 -24.20 -29.33 17.91
C LEU A 591 -25.02 -30.41 17.20
N ASP A 592 -26.34 -30.39 17.32
CA ASP A 592 -27.21 -31.37 16.65
C ASP A 592 -26.94 -31.41 15.14
N ALA A 593 -26.80 -30.27 14.46
CA ALA A 593 -26.49 -30.23 13.03
C ALA A 593 -25.11 -30.83 12.71
N GLN A 594 -24.08 -30.54 13.52
CA GLN A 594 -22.75 -31.11 13.40
C GLN A 594 -22.75 -32.65 13.57
N PHE A 595 -23.67 -33.18 14.38
CA PHE A 595 -23.73 -34.60 14.76
C PHE A 595 -24.93 -35.37 14.16
N SER A 596 -25.82 -34.71 13.42
CA SER A 596 -27.08 -35.26 12.89
C SER A 596 -26.93 -36.32 11.80
N SER A 597 -25.83 -36.33 11.05
CA SER A 597 -25.53 -37.35 10.04
C SER A 597 -25.20 -38.73 10.64
N ARG A 598 -25.26 -38.89 11.97
CA ARG A 598 -24.68 -40.01 12.72
C ARG A 598 -25.72 -40.90 13.39
N ALA A 599 -27.01 -40.65 13.14
CA ALA A 599 -28.13 -41.46 13.62
C ALA A 599 -28.16 -42.83 12.91
N GLY A 600 -27.27 -43.74 13.30
CA GLY A 600 -27.15 -45.08 12.73
C GLY A 600 -25.75 -45.71 12.77
N GLU A 601 -24.72 -44.99 13.26
CA GLU A 601 -23.36 -45.54 13.43
C GLU A 601 -23.35 -46.69 14.45
N THR A 602 -22.61 -47.76 14.17
CA THR A 602 -22.36 -48.82 15.16
C THR A 602 -21.44 -48.33 16.27
N GLU A 603 -21.43 -48.99 17.43
CA GLU A 603 -20.53 -48.62 18.55
C GLU A 603 -19.05 -48.63 18.14
N GLN A 604 -18.66 -49.53 17.21
CA GLN A 604 -17.31 -49.59 16.65
C GLN A 604 -16.97 -48.39 15.76
N GLN A 605 -17.89 -48.01 14.86
CA GLN A 605 -17.71 -46.83 14.00
C GLN A 605 -17.68 -45.53 14.83
N THR A 606 -18.47 -45.48 15.90
CA THR A 606 -18.47 -44.36 16.85
C THR A 606 -17.13 -44.24 17.56
N MET A 607 -16.56 -45.35 18.05
CA MET A 607 -15.26 -45.39 18.74
C MET A 607 -14.09 -45.07 17.81
N GLU A 608 -14.10 -45.58 16.58
CA GLU A 608 -13.07 -45.30 15.57
C GLU A 608 -13.08 -43.81 15.18
N ARG A 609 -14.27 -43.21 15.05
CA ARG A 609 -14.41 -41.76 14.84
C ARG A 609 -13.90 -40.96 16.02
N ILE A 610 -14.27 -41.32 17.25
CA ILE A 610 -13.80 -40.63 18.45
C ILE A 610 -12.27 -40.63 18.49
N GLN A 611 -11.62 -41.75 18.14
CA GLN A 611 -10.15 -41.83 18.08
C GLN A 611 -9.54 -40.97 16.96
N ASN A 612 -10.25 -40.80 15.85
CA ASN A 612 -9.82 -40.01 14.70
C ASN A 612 -10.24 -38.53 14.76
N ASP A 613 -11.03 -38.13 15.76
CA ASP A 613 -11.48 -36.76 15.98
C ASP A 613 -10.54 -36.07 16.99
N PRO A 614 -9.60 -35.23 16.52
CA PRO A 614 -8.57 -34.65 17.37
C PRO A 614 -9.14 -33.72 18.44
N ASP A 615 -10.27 -33.06 18.18
CA ASP A 615 -10.92 -32.16 19.14
C ASP A 615 -11.55 -32.96 20.28
N ILE A 616 -12.23 -34.07 19.97
CA ILE A 616 -12.82 -34.95 20.99
C ILE A 616 -11.72 -35.66 21.79
N MET A 617 -10.65 -36.13 21.14
CA MET A 617 -9.51 -36.73 21.83
C MET A 617 -8.79 -35.75 22.74
N ALA A 618 -8.62 -34.49 22.33
CA ALA A 618 -8.05 -33.45 23.17
C ALA A 618 -8.90 -33.22 24.43
N ILE A 619 -10.23 -33.19 24.30
CA ILE A 619 -11.14 -33.08 25.45
C ILE A 619 -11.03 -34.31 26.37
N LEU A 620 -10.89 -35.52 25.82
CA LEU A 620 -10.76 -36.75 26.61
C LEU A 620 -9.39 -36.91 27.29
N GLN A 621 -8.36 -36.25 26.77
CA GLN A 621 -7.01 -36.23 27.36
C GLN A 621 -6.82 -35.09 28.37
N ASP A 622 -7.74 -34.12 28.43
CA ASP A 622 -7.69 -33.02 29.39
C ASP A 622 -7.84 -33.57 30.83
N PRO A 623 -6.84 -33.40 31.72
CA PRO A 623 -6.87 -33.92 33.09
C PRO A 623 -8.06 -33.42 33.91
N VAL A 624 -8.49 -32.18 33.67
CA VAL A 624 -9.65 -31.59 34.36
C VAL A 624 -10.93 -32.30 33.92
N MET A 625 -11.09 -32.52 32.61
CA MET A 625 -12.24 -33.26 32.08
C MET A 625 -12.22 -34.72 32.51
N GLN A 626 -11.07 -35.39 32.57
CA GLN A 626 -10.97 -36.76 33.07
C GLN A 626 -11.46 -36.87 34.52
N SER A 627 -11.08 -35.92 35.37
CA SER A 627 -11.56 -35.86 36.76
C SER A 627 -13.08 -35.67 36.83
N ILE A 628 -13.63 -34.74 36.05
CA ILE A 628 -15.08 -34.46 35.98
C ILE A 628 -15.86 -35.69 35.49
N LEU A 629 -15.39 -36.34 34.41
CA LEU A 629 -16.03 -37.54 33.88
C LEU A 629 -15.94 -38.72 34.85
N GLN A 630 -14.86 -38.83 35.63
CA GLN A 630 -14.71 -39.86 36.66
C GLN A 630 -15.66 -39.61 37.84
N GLN A 631 -15.80 -38.36 38.29
CA GLN A 631 -16.78 -37.98 39.31
C GLN A 631 -18.21 -38.25 38.84
N ALA A 632 -18.53 -37.94 37.58
CA ALA A 632 -19.84 -38.18 36.98
C ALA A 632 -20.23 -39.67 36.91
N LYS A 633 -19.25 -40.59 36.87
CA LYS A 633 -19.52 -42.05 36.93
C LYS A 633 -20.04 -42.49 38.30
N SER A 634 -19.58 -41.86 39.37
CA SER A 634 -20.00 -42.15 40.74
C SER A 634 -21.20 -41.31 41.19
N ASP A 635 -21.32 -40.09 40.69
CA ASP A 635 -22.41 -39.17 40.99
C ASP A 635 -22.87 -38.44 39.71
N PRO A 636 -23.96 -38.90 39.08
CA PRO A 636 -24.50 -38.25 37.89
C PRO A 636 -24.91 -36.79 38.10
N ALA A 637 -25.23 -36.37 39.35
CA ALA A 637 -25.59 -34.99 39.67
C ALA A 637 -24.38 -34.05 39.67
N ALA A 638 -23.18 -34.56 39.97
CA ALA A 638 -21.94 -33.79 39.95
C ALA A 638 -21.61 -33.26 38.54
N LEU A 639 -22.01 -33.98 37.48
CA LEU A 639 -21.85 -33.50 36.11
C LEU A 639 -22.66 -32.22 35.86
N GLN A 640 -23.85 -32.12 36.47
CA GLN A 640 -24.73 -30.96 36.37
C GLN A 640 -24.14 -29.72 37.05
N GLU A 641 -23.42 -29.92 38.16
CA GLU A 641 -22.72 -28.87 38.89
C GLU A 641 -21.52 -28.33 38.09
N HIS A 642 -20.70 -29.22 37.51
CA HIS A 642 -19.58 -28.84 36.66
C HIS A 642 -20.00 -28.13 35.37
N MET A 643 -21.20 -28.42 34.86
CA MET A 643 -21.79 -27.69 33.73
C MET A 643 -22.15 -26.24 34.07
N GLN A 644 -22.06 -25.77 35.33
CA GLN A 644 -22.21 -24.34 35.62
C GLN A 644 -21.08 -23.51 35.00
N ASN A 645 -19.87 -24.06 34.85
CA ASN A 645 -18.77 -23.42 34.14
C ASN A 645 -18.97 -23.51 32.62
N ALA A 646 -18.94 -22.37 31.92
CA ALA A 646 -19.23 -22.29 30.48
C ALA A 646 -18.26 -23.12 29.61
N GLN A 647 -16.95 -23.10 29.92
CA GLN A 647 -15.96 -23.86 29.16
C GLN A 647 -16.12 -25.37 29.37
N VAL A 648 -16.40 -25.79 30.61
CA VAL A 648 -16.64 -27.19 30.94
C VAL A 648 -17.95 -27.68 30.30
N ARG A 649 -19.00 -26.87 30.36
CA ARG A 649 -20.30 -27.15 29.71
C ARG A 649 -20.13 -27.40 28.21
N LEU A 650 -19.37 -26.55 27.51
CA LEU A 650 -19.14 -26.68 26.08
C LEU A 650 -18.37 -27.98 25.73
N LYS A 651 -17.38 -28.35 26.55
CA LYS A 651 -16.67 -29.64 26.42
C LYS A 651 -17.61 -30.82 26.64
N ILE A 652 -18.43 -30.79 27.69
CA ILE A 652 -19.42 -31.85 27.99
C ILE A 652 -20.45 -31.96 26.85
N GLN A 653 -20.97 -30.84 26.35
CA GLN A 653 -21.89 -30.79 25.24
C GLN A 653 -21.28 -31.38 23.95
N LYS A 654 -20.01 -31.07 23.64
CA LYS A 654 -19.27 -31.69 22.52
C LYS A 654 -19.17 -33.21 22.69
N LEU A 655 -18.87 -33.70 23.90
CA LEU A 655 -18.79 -35.14 24.19
C LEU A 655 -20.16 -35.84 24.10
N MET A 656 -21.23 -35.18 24.56
CA MET A 656 -22.60 -35.67 24.43
C MET A 656 -23.03 -35.78 22.97
N ALA A 657 -22.81 -34.71 22.20
CA ALA A 657 -23.18 -34.68 20.79
C ALA A 657 -22.32 -35.67 19.96
N ALA A 658 -21.06 -35.88 20.35
CA ALA A 658 -20.20 -36.94 19.79
C ALA A 658 -20.60 -38.36 20.20
N GLY A 659 -21.58 -38.55 21.09
CA GLY A 659 -22.06 -39.86 21.55
C GLY A 659 -21.15 -40.53 22.59
N VAL A 660 -20.16 -39.82 23.12
CA VAL A 660 -19.21 -40.31 24.14
C VAL A 660 -19.88 -40.40 25.51
N ILE A 661 -20.76 -39.44 25.82
CA ILE A 661 -21.54 -39.38 27.06
C ILE A 661 -23.01 -39.55 26.73
N ARG A 662 -23.68 -40.50 27.40
CA ARG A 662 -25.14 -40.64 27.37
C ARG A 662 -25.68 -40.32 28.76
N LEU A 663 -26.41 -39.22 28.90
CA LEU A 663 -27.17 -38.96 30.12
C LEU A 663 -28.36 -39.93 30.14
N GLY A 664 -28.46 -40.73 31.21
CA GLY A 664 -29.61 -41.61 31.42
C GLY A 664 -30.90 -40.79 31.40
N ARG A 665 -31.89 -41.25 30.63
CA ARG A 665 -33.25 -40.70 30.67
C ARG A 665 -33.92 -41.01 31.99
#